data_AF-A0A3M0YY94-F1
#
_entry.id   AF-A0A3M0YY94-F1
#
_cell.length_a   1.000
_cell.length_b   1.000
_cell.length_c   1.000
_cell.angle_alpha   90.00
_cell.angle_beta   90.00
_cell.angle_gamma   90.00
#
_symmetry.space_group_name_H-M   'P 1'
#
loop_
_entity.id
_entity.type
_entity.pdbx_description
1 polymer ?
#
loop_
_entity_poly.entity_id
_entity_poly.type
_entity_poly.pdbx_seq_one_letter_code
_entity_poly.pdbx_strand_id
1 'polypeptide(L)'
;MSYLIGDISTVKRFKILDVLRGFAVLSMIFAHVVAFFWRGNNEGFGSVINRIGDFGGIISFTLFLFLSGAAVQISFLDRYQTAVSSEAKLFLRKKFFLRCVKIIIIYFLIAPVSIFVTSTYLSLPVSIEWLVVALRILFFGVIPGFVEFLIAFFIFQLSVVLFPRLFQRISASITLIFLTGSIFWLLGTLFSQVSTGNVYLDGLKSVFAGHHSTINGNTFPVFQYLIIFLLGLGFGRLIQKTLFRFIKFKVVFVTFLVLLSATVSIYLLDQVFSVSLFKMSQMEGRFPPQLGFLVFSSFLVATVFLVYICTEKYTPALLKILLYKIGKQSLGYFVIHTLCLFLFVLLQKSGSPIIFVTTDDPFYLLLLYFLLVCITAFLVSLKNFIKSKVLSDEESTLSSVVWFFNPSILRIVVILTSLSLIFVSSFSGNSNKVNANEYTIKKKLISESEWPVWWDNSYKGFYQLVAKSDLFPGVWSAISVPLNELRSQSLILKDDASDVILVRFNERLGNFEIFPAYYEARGNDLIIFFRNFEVISKADDKYFVYFGNEYPTKRLISNEKFLNEPRIDFDFQRKDKVVNNILSKINRKWHIKKLSRAFNRATLQFDVTVPQAYLSPNTTVVYTVEGTSLKGRMQKIAENSYKANVLVSDLEPGVYKISASILNFSDGIKIVKTHSIPFYVSYPLYVAWTMDWEGWDVSDDNLNEIASIANKYKIPITHFFNPRIYVKNQFTINPISEERAQYITRWVSDRKRLFLDEIGMHIHMWSDMVQEVGVTPRQQYIVGTYGVDVPTYVYTEDELVKIFEWGRSKLAENGLGVPISYRTGAWMSGVNVLKAAERSAFKIDSSGRTSGRVNPTFPNSTPVPWNLKSTTRPYRPNKDDINKWDKPLSERMNIWEFPNNGADSYWFSAEVLISRFNDNYPRKGEILYVPNVVNYLSHPHWFVSYDRWKIRKLFDYIGQFLLSEDLGPVVYETLERIYADWEKDKFYNGD
;
A
#
# COMPACT_ATOMS: atom_id res chain seq x y z
N MET A 1 15.48 36.92 51.87
CA MET A 1 15.19 35.72 51.04
C MET A 1 15.24 36.00 49.52
N SER A 2 14.91 37.20 49.04
CA SER A 2 15.06 37.62 47.62
C SER A 2 16.52 37.84 47.16
N TYR A 3 17.47 38.08 48.07
CA TYR A 3 18.90 38.27 47.76
C TYR A 3 19.74 36.98 47.72
N LEU A 4 19.22 35.84 48.20
CA LEU A 4 19.91 34.53 48.20
C LEU A 4 19.50 33.62 47.02
N ILE A 5 18.51 34.06 46.24
CA ILE A 5 18.12 33.43 44.96
C ILE A 5 18.65 34.34 43.85
N GLY A 6 19.98 34.39 43.71
CA GLY A 6 20.63 35.14 42.62
C GLY A 6 19.99 34.77 41.28
N ASP A 7 19.53 35.80 40.58
CA ASP A 7 18.68 35.77 39.37
C ASP A 7 18.83 34.51 38.49
N ILE A 8 18.09 33.45 38.85
CA ILE A 8 18.07 32.17 38.12
C ILE A 8 17.35 32.36 36.76
N SER A 9 16.71 33.51 36.52
CA SER A 9 15.89 33.79 35.35
C SER A 9 16.73 34.12 34.10
N THR A 10 17.92 34.72 34.23
CA THR A 10 18.77 35.14 33.10
C THR A 10 19.75 34.06 32.66
N VAL A 11 19.25 32.86 32.32
CA VAL A 11 20.10 31.81 31.75
C VAL A 11 20.63 32.27 30.39
N LYS A 12 21.93 32.57 30.31
CA LYS A 12 22.61 32.92 29.05
C LYS A 12 22.50 31.74 28.08
N ARG A 13 21.55 31.83 27.15
CA ARG A 13 21.38 30.84 26.07
C ARG A 13 22.63 30.82 25.19
N PHE A 14 23.08 29.63 24.84
CA PHE A 14 24.19 29.47 23.91
C PHE A 14 23.70 29.76 22.50
N LYS A 15 24.11 30.91 21.95
CA LYS A 15 23.71 31.39 20.61
C LYS A 15 23.92 30.32 19.53
N ILE A 16 25.03 29.59 19.57
CA ILE A 16 25.34 28.51 18.63
C ILE A 16 24.29 27.38 18.64
N LEU A 17 23.82 26.95 19.82
CA LEU A 17 22.81 25.90 19.91
C LEU A 17 21.47 26.38 19.33
N ASP A 18 21.15 27.66 19.51
CA ASP A 18 19.93 28.24 18.94
C ASP A 18 20.06 28.43 17.41
N VAL A 19 21.22 28.82 16.89
CA VAL A 19 21.42 28.90 15.43
C VAL A 19 21.28 27.53 14.77
N LEU A 20 21.89 26.50 15.35
CA LEU A 20 21.81 25.12 14.83
C LEU A 20 20.40 24.54 14.94
N ARG A 21 19.63 24.91 15.98
CA ARG A 21 18.19 24.60 16.04
C ARG A 21 17.42 25.30 14.94
N GLY A 22 17.75 26.55 14.62
CA GLY A 22 17.13 27.28 13.52
C GLY A 22 17.35 26.57 12.19
N PHE A 23 18.57 26.07 11.96
CA PHE A 23 18.89 25.25 10.80
C PHE A 23 18.04 23.96 10.77
N ALA A 24 17.97 23.23 11.89
CA ALA A 24 17.15 22.02 12.00
C ALA A 24 15.66 22.28 11.70
N VAL A 25 15.10 23.43 12.16
CA VAL A 25 13.72 23.84 11.83
C VAL A 25 13.55 24.04 10.33
N LEU A 26 14.48 24.77 9.69
CA LEU A 26 14.41 25.05 8.26
C LEU A 26 14.53 23.77 7.42
N SER A 27 15.41 22.84 7.80
CA SER A 27 15.55 21.53 7.16
C SER A 27 14.29 20.66 7.33
N MET A 28 13.66 20.69 8.51
CA MET A 28 12.40 19.99 8.76
C MET A 28 11.26 20.55 7.91
N ILE A 29 11.11 21.88 7.84
CA ILE A 29 10.09 22.52 6.99
C ILE A 29 10.31 22.14 5.54
N PHE A 30 11.56 22.11 5.06
CA PHE A 30 11.87 21.70 3.69
C PHE A 30 11.49 20.24 3.44
N ALA A 31 11.85 19.32 4.34
CA ALA A 31 11.50 17.92 4.24
C ALA A 31 9.98 17.71 4.18
N HIS A 32 9.21 18.44 4.99
CA HIS A 32 7.76 18.40 4.92
C HIS A 32 7.23 19.00 3.61
N VAL A 33 7.81 20.08 3.10
CA VAL A 33 7.38 20.64 1.82
C VAL A 33 7.60 19.64 0.68
N VAL A 34 8.74 18.96 0.65
CA VAL A 34 8.97 17.85 -0.30
C VAL A 34 7.90 16.78 -0.11
N ALA A 35 7.67 16.32 1.13
CA ALA A 35 6.71 15.24 1.41
C ALA A 35 5.25 15.56 1.03
N PHE A 36 4.81 16.81 1.16
CA PHE A 36 3.42 17.21 0.89
C PHE A 36 3.20 17.71 -0.55
N PHE A 37 4.21 18.33 -1.18
CA PHE A 37 4.01 19.05 -2.44
C PHE A 37 4.79 18.50 -3.63
N TRP A 38 5.82 17.67 -3.44
CA TRP A 38 6.63 17.17 -4.56
C TRP A 38 6.03 15.93 -5.24
N ARG A 39 5.91 15.95 -6.57
CA ARG A 39 5.42 14.82 -7.40
C ARG A 39 6.40 14.37 -8.48
N GLY A 40 7.58 14.98 -8.57
CA GLY A 40 8.54 14.61 -9.60
C GLY A 40 9.03 13.17 -9.48
N ASN A 41 9.41 12.59 -10.62
CA ASN A 41 9.90 11.23 -10.71
C ASN A 41 11.23 11.04 -9.94
N ASN A 42 11.61 9.78 -9.70
CA ASN A 42 12.85 9.43 -9.02
C ASN A 42 14.11 9.57 -9.90
N GLU A 43 13.99 10.21 -11.06
CA GLU A 43 15.04 10.34 -12.06
C GLU A 43 15.57 11.78 -12.14
N GLY A 44 16.79 11.94 -12.67
CA GLY A 44 17.42 13.24 -12.89
C GLY A 44 17.39 14.17 -11.66
N PHE A 45 16.92 15.40 -11.87
CA PHE A 45 16.84 16.42 -10.82
C PHE A 45 15.80 16.10 -9.74
N GLY A 46 14.78 15.29 -10.05
CA GLY A 46 13.79 14.86 -9.06
C GLY A 46 14.37 13.92 -8.00
N SER A 47 15.31 13.06 -8.39
CA SER A 47 16.11 12.26 -7.45
C SER A 47 16.88 13.14 -6.46
N VAL A 48 17.42 14.28 -6.92
CA VAL A 48 18.18 15.21 -6.08
C VAL A 48 17.26 15.85 -5.04
N ILE A 49 16.08 16.32 -5.44
CA ILE A 49 15.09 16.90 -4.51
C ILE A 49 14.66 15.89 -3.46
N ASN A 50 14.34 14.67 -3.87
CA ASN A 50 13.97 13.59 -2.94
C ASN A 50 15.10 13.31 -1.93
N ARG A 51 16.35 13.23 -2.40
CA ARG A 51 17.52 13.06 -1.51
C ARG A 51 17.73 14.24 -0.56
N ILE A 52 17.50 15.49 -1.00
CA ILE A 52 17.60 16.67 -0.13
C ILE A 52 16.45 16.67 0.90
N GLY A 53 15.24 16.30 0.49
CA GLY A 53 14.10 16.12 1.39
C GLY A 53 14.36 15.07 2.45
N ASP A 54 14.84 13.90 2.04
CA ASP A 54 15.26 12.81 2.93
C ASP A 54 16.38 13.25 3.87
N PHE A 55 17.42 13.91 3.34
CA PHE A 55 18.49 14.49 4.13
C PHE A 55 17.95 15.45 5.19
N GLY A 56 17.02 16.33 4.82
CA GLY A 56 16.32 17.23 5.73
C GLY A 56 15.58 16.49 6.83
N GLY A 57 14.89 15.40 6.49
CA GLY A 57 14.19 14.54 7.45
C GLY A 57 15.14 13.79 8.41
N ILE A 58 16.26 13.27 7.91
CA ILE A 58 17.26 12.54 8.70
C ILE A 58 17.97 13.49 9.67
N ILE A 59 18.44 14.63 9.16
CA ILE A 59 19.28 15.53 9.93
C ILE A 59 18.48 16.31 10.96
N SER A 60 17.25 16.73 10.64
CA SER A 60 16.45 17.58 11.53
C SER A 60 16.16 16.89 12.87
N PHE A 61 15.64 15.67 12.86
CA PHE A 61 15.34 14.94 14.09
C PHE A 61 16.59 14.66 14.93
N THR A 62 17.63 14.09 14.31
CA THR A 62 18.89 13.74 14.99
C THR A 62 19.56 14.98 15.59
N LEU A 63 19.59 16.07 14.83
CA LEU A 63 20.15 17.35 15.28
C LEU A 63 19.30 17.95 16.41
N PHE A 64 17.97 17.94 16.34
CA PHE A 64 17.13 18.39 17.45
C PHE A 64 17.35 17.58 18.71
N LEU A 65 17.47 16.27 18.59
CA LEU A 65 17.65 15.38 19.73
C LEU A 65 19.01 15.61 20.40
N PHE A 66 20.07 15.68 19.60
CA PHE A 66 21.41 16.02 20.07
C PHE A 66 21.45 17.41 20.76
N LEU A 67 20.86 18.44 20.12
CA LEU A 67 20.80 19.80 20.67
C LEU A 67 19.87 19.91 21.89
N SER A 68 18.91 19.00 22.04
CA SER A 68 18.09 18.88 23.24
C SER A 68 18.93 18.35 24.40
N GLY A 69 19.67 17.27 24.20
CA GLY A 69 20.64 16.75 25.18
C GLY A 69 21.64 17.83 25.61
N ALA A 70 22.31 18.48 24.66
CA ALA A 70 23.30 19.52 24.97
C ALA A 70 22.71 20.66 25.82
N ALA A 71 21.49 21.10 25.50
CA ALA A 71 20.85 22.13 26.30
C ALA A 71 20.37 21.62 27.66
N VAL A 72 19.87 20.39 27.78
CA VAL A 72 19.48 19.81 29.07
C VAL A 72 20.69 19.73 29.99
N GLN A 73 21.86 19.33 29.49
CA GLN A 73 23.09 19.35 30.27
C GLN A 73 23.36 20.75 30.86
N ILE A 74 23.44 21.75 29.97
CA ILE A 74 23.82 23.13 30.32
C ILE A 74 22.78 23.82 31.22
N SER A 75 21.49 23.65 30.90
CA SER A 75 20.41 24.42 31.53
C SER A 75 19.76 23.71 32.72
N PHE A 76 19.99 22.41 32.89
CA PHE A 76 19.47 21.63 34.02
C PHE A 76 20.57 20.92 34.80
N LEU A 77 21.30 19.97 34.20
CA LEU A 77 22.14 19.05 34.97
C LEU A 77 23.32 19.74 35.65
N ASP A 78 23.99 20.67 34.97
CA ASP A 78 25.12 21.42 35.56
C ASP A 78 24.63 22.28 36.74
N ARG A 79 23.47 22.93 36.58
CA ARG A 79 22.87 23.75 37.64
C ARG A 79 22.34 22.94 38.80
N TYR A 80 21.76 21.77 38.51
CA TYR A 80 21.29 20.84 39.53
C TYR A 80 22.47 20.32 40.36
N GLN A 81 23.65 20.14 39.74
CA GLN A 81 24.87 19.77 40.44
C GLN A 81 25.38 20.89 41.36
N THR A 82 25.38 22.14 40.88
CA THR A 82 25.88 23.30 41.64
C THR A 82 24.86 23.92 42.59
N ALA A 83 23.59 23.50 42.54
CA ALA A 83 22.54 24.02 43.42
C ALA A 83 22.81 23.64 44.88
N VAL A 84 23.01 24.67 45.71
CA VAL A 84 23.39 24.54 47.13
C VAL A 84 22.22 24.06 47.98
N SER A 85 20.99 24.55 47.73
CA SER A 85 19.80 24.19 48.52
C SER A 85 18.91 23.14 47.87
N SER A 86 18.12 22.45 48.70
CA SER A 86 17.05 21.54 48.24
C SER A 86 15.94 22.29 47.51
N GLU A 87 15.61 23.52 47.89
CA GLU A 87 14.59 24.32 47.19
C GLU A 87 15.04 24.69 45.78
N ALA A 88 16.31 25.07 45.59
CA ALA A 88 16.84 25.36 44.26
C ALA A 88 16.78 24.15 43.33
N LYS A 89 17.08 22.95 43.86
CA LYS A 89 16.94 21.68 43.13
C LYS A 89 15.49 21.36 42.78
N LEU A 90 14.57 21.57 43.72
CA LEU A 90 13.13 21.40 43.50
C LEU A 90 12.59 22.38 42.46
N PHE A 91 13.01 23.65 42.51
CA PHE A 91 12.66 24.69 41.55
C PHE A 91 13.11 24.32 40.13
N LEU A 92 14.36 23.87 39.96
CA LEU A 92 14.87 23.40 38.67
C LEU A 92 14.07 22.20 38.15
N ARG A 93 13.78 21.21 39.01
CA ARG A 93 12.94 20.05 38.64
C ARG A 93 11.55 20.48 38.19
N LYS A 94 10.88 21.36 38.95
CA LYS A 94 9.56 21.90 38.61
C LYS A 94 9.59 22.62 37.26
N LYS A 95 10.58 23.48 37.02
CA LYS A 95 10.74 24.22 35.77
C LYS A 95 10.89 23.29 34.56
N PHE A 96 11.71 22.24 34.67
CA PHE A 96 11.89 21.27 33.58
C PHE A 96 10.70 20.33 33.43
N PHE A 97 10.06 19.92 34.52
CA PHE A 97 8.82 19.14 34.48
C PHE A 97 7.71 19.89 33.73
N LEU A 98 7.53 21.19 34.00
CA LEU A 98 6.58 22.03 33.27
C LEU A 98 6.89 22.12 31.77
N ARG A 99 8.17 22.06 31.39
CA ARG A 99 8.56 21.97 29.98
C ARG A 99 8.17 20.61 29.37
N CYS A 100 8.31 19.51 30.10
CA CYS A 100 7.83 18.19 29.66
C CYS A 100 6.32 18.20 29.46
N VAL A 101 5.57 18.75 30.44
CA VAL A 101 4.11 18.92 30.36
C VAL A 101 3.71 19.72 29.13
N LYS A 102 4.43 20.80 28.83
CA LYS A 102 4.18 21.60 27.62
C LYS A 102 4.36 20.80 26.32
N ILE A 103 5.38 19.95 26.23
CA ILE A 103 5.64 19.13 25.04
C ILE A 103 4.52 18.12 24.83
N ILE A 104 4.09 17.43 25.89
CA ILE A 104 3.03 16.43 25.77
C ILE A 104 1.65 17.05 25.50
N ILE A 105 1.37 18.24 26.05
CA ILE A 105 0.14 18.97 25.70
C ILE A 105 0.15 19.36 24.22
N ILE A 106 1.29 19.82 23.69
CA ILE A 106 1.41 20.12 22.25
C ILE A 106 1.19 18.87 21.40
N TYR A 107 1.71 17.72 21.82
CA TYR A 107 1.41 16.45 21.16
C TYR A 107 -0.10 16.17 21.14
N PHE A 108 -0.79 16.25 22.29
CA PHE A 108 -2.24 16.01 22.36
C PHE A 108 -3.08 17.04 21.61
N LEU A 109 -2.55 18.25 21.38
CA LEU A 109 -3.22 19.26 20.55
C LEU A 109 -3.12 18.95 19.05
N ILE A 110 -1.95 18.54 18.58
CA ILE A 110 -1.68 18.39 17.14
C ILE A 110 -2.02 16.98 16.65
N ALA A 111 -1.85 15.95 17.48
CA ALA A 111 -2.07 14.56 17.11
C ALA A 111 -3.50 14.28 16.57
N PRO A 112 -4.59 14.78 17.20
CA PRO A 112 -5.94 14.60 16.66
C PRO A 112 -6.13 15.29 15.30
N VAL A 113 -5.52 16.47 15.11
CA VAL A 113 -5.57 17.18 13.83
C VAL A 113 -4.82 16.39 12.77
N SER A 114 -3.62 15.91 13.10
CA SER A 114 -2.78 15.11 12.21
C SER A 114 -3.52 13.88 11.73
N ILE A 115 -4.09 13.07 12.65
CA ILE A 115 -4.80 11.85 12.25
C ILE A 115 -5.98 12.18 11.36
N PHE A 116 -6.75 13.22 11.69
CA PHE A 116 -7.91 13.62 10.90
C PHE A 116 -7.52 14.04 9.48
N VAL A 117 -6.42 14.77 9.35
CA VAL A 117 -5.92 15.24 8.05
C VAL A 117 -5.31 14.12 7.23
N THR A 118 -4.48 13.26 7.82
CA THR A 118 -3.71 12.26 7.06
C THR A 118 -4.51 10.99 6.78
N SER A 119 -5.53 10.69 7.58
CA SER A 119 -6.34 9.48 7.42
C SER A 119 -7.58 9.71 6.56
N THR A 120 -8.23 8.62 6.13
CA THR A 120 -9.50 8.65 5.39
C THR A 120 -10.71 9.01 6.26
N TYR A 121 -10.53 9.32 7.55
CA TYR A 121 -11.61 9.56 8.51
C TYR A 121 -12.32 10.92 8.33
N LEU A 122 -11.86 11.75 7.37
CA LEU A 122 -12.51 13.00 6.97
C LEU A 122 -13.94 12.83 6.47
N SER A 123 -14.34 11.63 6.05
CA SER A 123 -15.70 11.33 5.61
C SER A 123 -16.65 10.92 6.75
N LEU A 124 -16.18 10.81 8.00
CA LEU A 124 -17.01 10.37 9.12
C LEU A 124 -17.58 11.59 9.86
N PRO A 125 -18.91 11.68 10.07
CA PRO A 125 -19.48 12.69 10.94
C PRO A 125 -18.86 12.58 12.35
N VAL A 126 -18.76 13.70 13.07
CA VAL A 126 -18.25 13.74 14.45
C VAL A 126 -19.05 12.73 15.28
N SER A 127 -18.45 11.57 15.55
CA SER A 127 -19.11 10.42 16.16
C SER A 127 -18.29 9.91 17.36
N ILE A 128 -18.83 8.95 18.09
CA ILE A 128 -18.11 8.25 19.19
C ILE A 128 -16.73 7.74 18.73
N GLU A 129 -16.56 7.43 17.44
CA GLU A 129 -15.27 7.00 16.90
C GLU A 129 -14.18 8.06 17.06
N TRP A 130 -14.51 9.36 17.01
CA TRP A 130 -13.56 10.44 17.25
C TRP A 130 -13.06 10.43 18.69
N LEU A 131 -13.96 10.20 19.64
CA LEU A 131 -13.60 10.07 21.05
C LEU A 131 -12.74 8.82 21.27
N VAL A 132 -13.07 7.70 20.62
CA VAL A 132 -12.26 6.47 20.67
C VAL A 132 -10.86 6.70 20.11
N VAL A 133 -10.73 7.39 18.97
CA VAL A 133 -9.43 7.73 18.38
C VAL A 133 -8.67 8.70 19.28
N ALA A 134 -9.33 9.73 19.82
CA ALA A 134 -8.72 10.69 20.75
C ALA A 134 -8.23 9.99 22.04
N LEU A 135 -9.01 9.06 22.59
CA LEU A 135 -8.62 8.24 23.73
C LEU A 135 -7.45 7.32 23.38
N ARG A 136 -7.45 6.70 22.19
CA ARG A 136 -6.31 5.89 21.72
C ARG A 136 -5.05 6.73 21.54
N ILE A 137 -5.16 7.99 21.07
CA ILE A 137 -4.03 8.94 21.01
C ILE A 137 -3.56 9.31 22.42
N LEU A 138 -4.50 9.56 23.34
CA LEU A 138 -4.23 9.91 24.74
C LEU A 138 -3.39 8.83 25.43
N PHE A 139 -3.72 7.57 25.17
CA PHE A 139 -3.03 6.40 25.72
C PHE A 139 -1.97 5.80 24.78
N PHE A 140 -1.53 6.53 23.75
CA PHE A 140 -0.51 6.08 22.77
C PHE A 140 -0.80 4.75 22.07
N GLY A 141 -2.05 4.30 22.06
CA GLY A 141 -2.50 3.16 21.24
C GLY A 141 -2.53 3.48 19.75
N VAL A 142 -2.57 4.77 19.39
CA VAL A 142 -2.37 5.28 18.03
C VAL A 142 -1.48 6.52 18.11
N ILE A 143 -0.43 6.55 17.29
CA ILE A 143 0.55 7.63 17.29
C ILE A 143 0.62 8.20 15.86
N PRO A 144 0.03 9.39 15.62
CA PRO A 144 -0.02 9.98 14.29
C PRO A 144 1.38 10.38 13.79
N GLY A 145 1.58 10.30 12.47
CA GLY A 145 2.78 10.81 11.81
C GLY A 145 2.96 12.32 11.97
N PHE A 146 4.16 12.84 11.71
CA PHE A 146 4.59 14.24 11.89
C PHE A 146 4.59 14.79 13.34
N VAL A 147 4.09 14.06 14.33
CA VAL A 147 4.05 14.49 15.75
C VAL A 147 4.65 13.46 16.72
N GLU A 148 4.86 12.24 16.27
CA GLU A 148 5.28 11.08 17.07
C GLU A 148 6.62 11.30 17.79
N PHE A 149 7.51 12.08 17.19
CA PHE A 149 8.83 12.38 17.75
C PHE A 149 8.75 13.21 19.04
N LEU A 150 7.67 13.96 19.27
CA LEU A 150 7.45 14.73 20.50
C LEU A 150 7.40 13.82 21.73
N ILE A 151 6.92 12.58 21.56
CA ILE A 151 6.89 11.57 22.62
C ILE A 151 8.31 11.24 23.08
N ALA A 152 9.24 11.06 22.14
CA ALA A 152 10.64 10.84 22.47
C ALA A 152 11.24 12.03 23.25
N PHE A 153 11.01 13.26 22.80
CA PHE A 153 11.46 14.46 23.54
C PHE A 153 10.87 14.58 24.94
N PHE A 154 9.61 14.19 25.11
CA PHE A 154 8.95 14.13 26.41
C PHE A 154 9.61 13.10 27.32
N ILE A 155 9.77 11.85 26.84
CA ILE A 155 10.33 10.74 27.64
C ILE A 155 11.79 11.02 28.01
N PHE A 156 12.63 11.47 27.08
CA PHE A 156 14.02 11.80 27.39
C PHE A 156 14.11 12.91 28.44
N GLN A 157 13.39 14.02 28.29
CA GLN A 157 13.45 15.11 29.28
C GLN A 157 12.87 14.69 30.63
N LEU A 158 11.76 13.95 30.64
CA LEU A 158 11.17 13.43 31.88
C LEU A 158 12.15 12.48 32.59
N SER A 159 12.82 11.59 31.86
CA SER A 159 13.81 10.67 32.45
C SER A 159 14.96 11.42 33.14
N VAL A 160 15.42 12.53 32.56
CA VAL A 160 16.46 13.37 33.17
C VAL A 160 15.95 14.08 34.43
N VAL A 161 14.70 14.55 34.42
CA VAL A 161 14.06 15.18 35.60
C VAL A 161 13.92 14.19 36.76
N LEU A 162 13.53 12.95 36.45
CA LEU A 162 13.35 11.88 37.44
C LEU A 162 14.69 11.37 37.98
N PHE A 163 15.69 11.19 37.10
CA PHE A 163 16.98 10.57 37.44
C PHE A 163 18.20 11.48 37.18
N PRO A 164 18.24 12.74 37.69
CA PRO A 164 19.28 13.70 37.30
C PRO A 164 20.69 13.25 37.68
N ARG A 165 20.85 12.54 38.81
CA ARG A 165 22.16 12.02 39.26
C ARG A 165 22.70 10.94 38.33
N LEU A 166 21.82 10.07 37.80
CA LEU A 166 22.21 9.04 36.86
C LEU A 166 22.73 9.67 35.56
N PHE A 167 21.98 10.61 34.99
CA PHE A 167 22.39 11.30 33.77
C PHE A 167 23.64 12.18 33.96
N GLN A 168 23.87 12.74 35.15
CA GLN A 168 25.13 13.44 35.48
C GLN A 168 26.35 12.52 35.47
N ARG A 169 26.19 11.28 35.97
CA ARG A 169 27.26 10.27 35.95
C ARG A 169 27.50 9.79 34.52
N ILE A 170 26.45 9.47 33.78
CA ILE A 170 26.54 9.06 32.37
C ILE A 170 27.23 10.16 31.56
N SER A 171 26.78 11.42 31.66
CA SER A 171 27.36 12.53 30.88
C SER A 171 28.77 12.93 31.31
N ALA A 172 29.29 12.38 32.42
CA ALA A 172 30.66 12.62 32.86
C ALA A 172 31.70 11.81 32.06
N SER A 173 31.30 10.70 31.44
CA SER A 173 32.19 9.76 30.77
C SER A 173 31.66 9.38 29.40
N ILE A 174 32.48 9.59 28.36
CA ILE A 174 32.14 9.19 26.99
C ILE A 174 31.94 7.67 26.89
N THR A 175 32.71 6.90 27.65
CA THR A 175 32.57 5.44 27.74
C THR A 175 31.21 5.04 28.31
N LEU A 176 30.73 5.72 29.36
CA LEU A 176 29.41 5.45 29.93
C LEU A 176 28.27 5.86 28.98
N ILE A 177 28.45 6.94 28.20
CA ILE A 177 27.51 7.32 27.15
C ILE A 177 27.37 6.20 26.12
N PHE A 178 28.48 5.70 25.58
CA PHE A 178 28.45 4.62 24.59
C PHE A 178 27.93 3.32 25.18
N LEU A 179 28.42 2.90 26.35
CA LEU A 179 27.95 1.66 27.01
C LEU A 179 26.44 1.70 27.25
N THR A 180 25.93 2.79 27.84
CA THR A 180 24.50 2.94 28.10
C THR A 180 23.70 3.00 26.81
N GLY A 181 24.16 3.79 25.83
CA GLY A 181 23.52 3.92 24.52
C GLY A 181 23.42 2.58 23.79
N SER A 182 24.50 1.79 23.77
CA SER A 182 24.56 0.47 23.14
C SER A 182 23.67 -0.55 23.83
N ILE A 183 23.60 -0.56 25.17
CA ILE A 183 22.69 -1.45 25.91
C ILE A 183 21.24 -1.16 25.54
N PHE A 184 20.82 0.11 25.57
CA PHE A 184 19.45 0.47 25.22
C PHE A 184 19.16 0.25 23.74
N TRP A 185 20.11 0.54 22.86
CA TRP A 185 19.96 0.23 21.44
C TRP A 185 19.74 -1.27 21.21
N LEU A 186 20.53 -2.14 21.85
CA LEU A 186 20.37 -3.60 21.76
C LEU A 186 19.01 -4.04 22.30
N LEU A 187 18.60 -3.54 23.47
CA LEU A 187 17.28 -3.84 24.05
C LEU A 187 16.14 -3.41 23.12
N GLY A 188 16.25 -2.22 22.51
CA GLY A 188 15.28 -1.74 21.53
C GLY A 188 15.19 -2.66 20.32
N THR A 189 16.33 -3.06 19.76
CA THR A 189 16.39 -3.97 18.60
C THR A 189 15.83 -5.36 18.92
N LEU A 190 16.11 -5.89 20.11
CA LEU A 190 15.53 -7.18 20.53
C LEU A 190 14.02 -7.07 20.73
N PHE A 191 13.55 -6.02 21.42
CA PHE A 191 12.11 -5.83 21.67
C PHE A 191 11.32 -5.47 20.41
N SER A 192 11.93 -4.85 19.39
CA SER A 192 11.24 -4.54 18.14
C SER A 192 10.81 -5.79 17.37
N GLN A 193 11.51 -6.90 17.58
CA GLN A 193 11.26 -8.20 16.94
C GLN A 193 10.15 -9.00 17.64
N VAL A 194 9.84 -8.71 18.91
CA VAL A 194 8.84 -9.45 19.68
C VAL A 194 7.45 -8.92 19.34
N SER A 195 6.58 -9.75 18.73
CA SER A 195 5.15 -9.42 18.57
C SER A 195 4.39 -9.75 19.85
N THR A 196 3.51 -8.85 20.29
CA THR A 196 2.66 -9.10 21.48
C THR A 196 1.34 -9.78 21.13
N GLY A 197 1.02 -9.93 19.83
CA GLY A 197 -0.27 -10.43 19.36
C GLY A 197 -1.45 -9.46 19.60
N ASN A 198 -1.20 -8.28 20.16
CA ASN A 198 -2.20 -7.26 20.45
C ASN A 198 -1.77 -5.91 19.88
N VAL A 199 -2.56 -5.38 18.95
CA VAL A 199 -2.27 -4.14 18.21
C VAL A 199 -2.02 -2.94 19.15
N TYR A 200 -2.73 -2.85 20.27
CA TYR A 200 -2.57 -1.77 21.24
C TYR A 200 -1.26 -1.90 22.02
N LEU A 201 -0.91 -3.11 22.47
CA LEU A 201 0.36 -3.36 23.16
C LEU A 201 1.55 -3.18 22.21
N ASP A 202 1.40 -3.55 20.94
CA ASP A 202 2.41 -3.27 19.92
C ASP A 202 2.58 -1.77 19.66
N GLY A 203 1.48 -0.98 19.71
CA GLY A 203 1.52 0.48 19.69
C GLY A 203 2.31 1.08 20.85
N LEU A 204 2.00 0.68 22.09
CA LEU A 204 2.74 1.10 23.29
C LEU A 204 4.22 0.70 23.25
N LYS A 205 4.50 -0.55 22.89
CA LYS A 205 5.87 -1.06 22.73
C LYS A 205 6.63 -0.26 21.67
N SER A 206 5.97 0.14 20.58
CA SER A 206 6.60 0.90 19.51
C SER A 206 7.16 2.24 19.99
N VAL A 207 6.59 2.85 21.03
CA VAL A 207 7.14 4.06 21.66
C VAL A 207 8.57 3.86 22.15
N PHE A 208 8.87 2.69 22.71
CA PHE A 208 10.17 2.43 23.31
C PHE A 208 11.12 1.73 22.36
N ALA A 209 10.65 0.72 21.61
CA ALA A 209 11.47 -0.17 20.81
C ALA A 209 11.14 -0.13 19.31
N GLY A 210 10.08 0.55 18.88
CA GLY A 210 9.64 0.55 17.49
C GLY A 210 8.90 -0.73 17.14
N HIS A 211 8.33 -0.80 15.94
CA HIS A 211 7.65 -2.00 15.45
C HIS A 211 7.65 -2.02 13.92
N HIS A 212 7.81 -3.21 13.32
CA HIS A 212 7.93 -3.37 11.86
C HIS A 212 6.59 -3.25 11.10
N SER A 213 5.43 -3.23 11.78
CA SER A 213 4.15 -3.03 11.08
C SER A 213 3.91 -1.56 10.75
N THR A 214 3.78 -1.28 9.46
CA THR A 214 3.74 0.07 8.85
C THR A 214 2.47 0.85 9.13
N ILE A 215 1.43 0.22 9.67
CA ILE A 215 0.09 0.83 9.75
C ILE A 215 -0.10 1.64 11.04
N ASN A 216 0.64 1.36 12.13
CA ASN A 216 0.44 2.04 13.43
C ASN A 216 1.72 2.20 14.31
N GLY A 217 2.91 1.88 13.82
CA GLY A 217 4.14 1.92 14.62
C GLY A 217 4.72 3.32 14.81
N ASN A 218 5.17 3.67 16.02
CA ASN A 218 5.98 4.86 16.26
C ASN A 218 7.33 4.73 15.53
N THR A 219 7.63 5.72 14.70
CA THR A 219 8.84 5.79 13.89
C THR A 219 10.05 6.30 14.70
N PHE A 220 9.88 6.86 15.90
CA PHE A 220 10.99 7.37 16.72
C PHE A 220 11.08 6.70 18.10
N PRO A 221 11.53 5.44 18.16
CA PRO A 221 11.58 4.71 19.41
C PRO A 221 12.65 5.24 20.37
N VAL A 222 12.29 5.36 21.64
CA VAL A 222 13.14 5.97 22.68
C VAL A 222 14.46 5.23 22.87
N PHE A 223 14.46 3.89 22.87
CA PHE A 223 15.64 3.12 23.25
C PHE A 223 16.77 3.26 22.24
N GLN A 224 16.48 3.10 20.95
CA GLN A 224 17.51 3.18 19.93
C GLN A 224 18.03 4.60 19.70
N TYR A 225 17.19 5.62 19.90
CA TYR A 225 17.61 7.03 19.76
C TYR A 225 18.27 7.62 21.02
N LEU A 226 18.25 6.91 22.16
CA LEU A 226 18.83 7.38 23.43
C LEU A 226 20.30 7.80 23.26
N ILE A 227 21.08 7.06 22.47
CA ILE A 227 22.51 7.35 22.26
C ILE A 227 22.74 8.75 21.70
N ILE A 228 21.90 9.23 20.77
CA ILE A 228 22.01 10.58 20.18
C ILE A 228 21.78 11.65 21.25
N PHE A 229 20.79 11.43 22.12
CA PHE A 229 20.50 12.33 23.24
C PHE A 229 21.65 12.36 24.25
N LEU A 230 22.22 11.20 24.60
CA LEU A 230 23.36 11.08 25.52
C LEU A 230 24.64 11.72 24.95
N LEU A 231 24.91 11.55 23.65
CA LEU A 231 26.00 12.26 22.96
C LEU A 231 25.81 13.77 23.06
N GLY A 232 24.57 14.24 22.91
CA GLY A 232 24.19 15.63 23.17
C GLY A 232 24.56 16.08 24.59
N LEU A 233 24.22 15.31 25.62
CA LEU A 233 24.57 15.63 27.02
C LEU A 233 26.08 15.76 27.21
N GLY A 234 26.85 14.77 26.72
CA GLY A 234 28.32 14.79 26.77
C GLY A 234 28.90 16.02 26.08
N PHE A 235 28.39 16.33 24.89
CA PHE A 235 28.79 17.52 24.13
C PHE A 235 28.48 18.84 24.85
N GLY A 236 27.29 18.96 25.46
CA GLY A 236 26.92 20.13 26.26
C GLY A 236 27.91 20.37 27.41
N ARG A 237 28.34 19.29 28.07
CA ARG A 237 29.33 19.34 29.16
C ARG A 237 30.71 19.75 28.66
N LEU A 238 31.14 19.21 27.52
CA LEU A 238 32.40 19.56 26.87
C LEU A 238 32.44 21.05 26.49
N ILE A 239 31.37 21.57 25.89
CA ILE A 239 31.27 23.01 25.55
C ILE A 239 31.38 23.89 26.79
N GLN A 240 30.75 23.50 27.89
CA GLN A 240 30.73 24.31 29.10
C GLN A 240 32.12 24.40 29.75
N LYS A 241 32.87 23.28 29.79
CA LYS A 241 34.24 23.25 30.34
C LYS A 241 35.26 23.99 29.48
N THR A 242 35.00 24.09 28.18
CA THR A 242 35.97 24.60 27.22
C THR A 242 35.74 26.09 26.94
N LEU A 243 36.46 26.98 27.65
CA LEU A 243 36.31 28.43 27.48
C LEU A 243 36.82 28.94 26.11
N PHE A 244 37.79 28.27 25.47
CA PHE A 244 38.48 28.79 24.27
C PHE A 244 37.91 28.27 22.94
N ARG A 245 37.77 29.18 21.96
CA ARG A 245 37.26 28.92 20.60
C ARG A 245 38.08 27.87 19.84
N PHE A 246 39.40 27.86 20.02
CA PHE A 246 40.31 26.93 19.34
C PHE A 246 40.13 25.47 19.78
N ILE A 247 39.92 25.25 21.08
CA ILE A 247 39.69 23.91 21.63
C ILE A 247 38.34 23.36 21.15
N LYS A 248 37.32 24.22 20.96
CA LYS A 248 36.02 23.82 20.40
C LYS A 248 36.15 23.32 18.96
N PHE A 249 36.93 24.00 18.12
CA PHE A 249 37.18 23.54 16.74
C PHE A 249 37.89 22.19 16.74
N LYS A 250 38.97 22.03 17.52
CA LYS A 250 39.72 20.77 17.58
C LYS A 250 38.85 19.60 18.02
N VAL A 251 38.02 19.77 19.06
CA VAL A 251 37.11 18.72 19.54
C VAL A 251 36.10 18.35 18.46
N VAL A 252 35.42 19.33 17.84
CA VAL A 252 34.42 19.05 16.79
C VAL A 252 35.06 18.40 15.55
N PHE A 253 36.25 18.86 15.15
CA PHE A 253 36.97 18.31 14.00
C PHE A 253 37.42 16.86 14.24
N VAL A 254 37.97 16.55 15.42
CA VAL A 254 38.32 15.17 15.78
C VAL A 254 37.08 14.28 15.82
N THR A 255 35.98 14.74 16.42
CA THR A 255 34.70 14.01 16.39
C THR A 255 34.21 13.78 14.97
N PHE A 256 34.33 14.77 14.08
CA PHE A 256 34.01 14.65 12.67
C PHE A 256 34.85 13.56 11.97
N LEU A 257 36.18 13.55 12.16
CA LEU A 257 37.06 12.53 11.54
C LEU A 257 36.73 11.11 12.03
N VAL A 258 36.49 10.95 13.34
CA VAL A 258 36.12 9.65 13.92
C VAL A 258 34.79 9.15 13.34
N LEU A 259 33.77 10.02 13.28
CA LEU A 259 32.46 9.65 12.74
C LEU A 259 32.50 9.46 11.22
N LEU A 260 33.32 10.21 10.50
CA LEU A 260 33.56 10.00 9.07
C LEU A 260 34.19 8.63 8.82
N SER A 261 35.24 8.29 9.56
CA SER A 261 35.90 6.98 9.47
C SER A 261 34.91 5.86 9.80
N ALA A 262 34.14 5.98 10.88
CA ALA A 262 33.14 4.99 11.26
C ALA A 262 32.03 4.86 10.20
N THR A 263 31.61 5.97 9.59
CA THR A 263 30.62 5.98 8.49
C THR A 263 31.19 5.25 7.27
N VAL A 264 32.40 5.58 6.83
CA VAL A 264 33.04 4.90 5.70
C VAL A 264 33.22 3.41 5.99
N SER A 265 33.67 3.04 7.19
CA SER A 265 33.82 1.64 7.59
C SER A 265 32.49 0.89 7.57
N ILE A 266 31.43 1.46 8.13
CA ILE A 266 30.10 0.80 8.12
C ILE A 266 29.56 0.72 6.70
N TYR A 267 29.78 1.73 5.86
CA TYR A 267 29.37 1.70 4.45
C TYR A 267 30.05 0.55 3.72
N LEU A 268 31.37 0.41 3.90
CA LEU A 268 32.13 -0.70 3.32
C LEU A 268 31.67 -2.06 3.86
N LEU A 269 31.38 -2.16 5.16
CA LEU A 269 30.85 -3.39 5.76
C LEU A 269 29.44 -3.73 5.23
N ASP A 270 28.57 -2.75 5.03
CA ASP A 270 27.25 -2.93 4.42
C ASP A 270 27.37 -3.43 2.98
N GLN A 271 28.26 -2.84 2.18
CA GLN A 271 28.53 -3.27 0.80
C GLN A 271 29.12 -4.68 0.73
N VAL A 272 30.00 -5.06 1.67
CA VAL A 272 30.68 -6.37 1.65
C VAL A 272 29.79 -7.48 2.22
N PHE A 273 29.06 -7.23 3.31
CA PHE A 273 28.37 -8.27 4.07
C PHE A 273 26.84 -8.21 4.00
N SER A 274 26.25 -7.13 3.45
CA SER A 274 24.78 -6.95 3.33
C SER A 274 24.02 -7.17 4.64
N VAL A 275 24.64 -6.86 5.79
CA VAL A 275 24.05 -7.08 7.11
C VAL A 275 23.06 -5.96 7.41
N SER A 276 21.81 -6.31 7.74
CA SER A 276 20.73 -5.35 8.07
C SER A 276 21.11 -4.32 9.14
N LEU A 277 22.01 -4.69 10.05
CA LEU A 277 22.59 -3.84 11.09
C LEU A 277 23.33 -2.60 10.55
N PHE A 278 23.98 -2.72 9.39
CA PHE A 278 24.86 -1.71 8.81
C PHE A 278 24.20 -0.84 7.75
N LYS A 279 22.93 -1.12 7.41
CA LYS A 279 22.17 -0.32 6.45
C LYS A 279 22.21 1.16 6.78
N MET A 280 22.77 1.94 5.86
CA MET A 280 22.93 3.39 5.97
C MET A 280 21.81 4.19 5.34
N SER A 281 21.21 3.66 4.26
CA SER A 281 20.27 4.39 3.41
C SER A 281 18.84 3.85 3.45
N GLN A 282 17.91 4.80 3.29
CA GLN A 282 16.45 4.67 3.14
C GLN A 282 15.66 4.21 4.39
N MET A 283 14.34 4.41 4.33
CA MET A 283 13.35 4.22 5.42
C MET A 283 13.56 2.92 6.23
N GLU A 284 14.07 1.86 5.59
CA GLU A 284 14.38 0.57 6.20
C GLU A 284 15.39 0.64 7.35
N GLY A 285 16.41 1.50 7.26
CA GLY A 285 17.44 1.65 8.29
C GLY A 285 17.05 2.66 9.38
N ARG A 286 15.99 3.43 9.17
CA ARG A 286 15.57 4.54 10.05
C ARG A 286 14.56 4.10 11.11
N PHE A 287 13.74 3.09 10.84
CA PHE A 287 12.55 2.72 11.62
C PHE A 287 12.42 1.21 11.85
N PRO A 288 12.86 0.68 13.01
CA PRO A 288 13.67 1.34 14.05
C PRO A 288 15.09 1.65 13.55
N PRO A 289 15.79 2.64 14.13
CA PRO A 289 17.09 3.07 13.61
C PRO A 289 18.18 2.01 13.85
N GLN A 290 18.79 1.57 12.76
CA GLN A 290 19.92 0.65 12.75
C GLN A 290 21.21 1.36 13.13
N LEU A 291 22.25 0.58 13.45
CA LEU A 291 23.55 1.13 13.85
C LEU A 291 24.16 2.00 12.75
N GLY A 292 24.07 1.57 11.49
CA GLY A 292 24.58 2.35 10.36
C GLY A 292 23.90 3.72 10.22
N PHE A 293 22.58 3.78 10.41
CA PHE A 293 21.83 5.03 10.44
C PHE A 293 22.26 5.96 11.59
N LEU A 294 22.44 5.43 12.80
CA LEU A 294 22.82 6.24 13.97
C LEU A 294 24.21 6.84 13.83
N VAL A 295 25.17 6.09 13.27
CA VAL A 295 26.52 6.59 13.01
C VAL A 295 26.51 7.63 11.89
N PHE A 296 25.84 7.35 10.78
CA PHE A 296 25.72 8.28 9.66
C PHE A 296 25.03 9.59 10.08
N SER A 297 23.90 9.52 10.77
CA SER A 297 23.18 10.72 11.23
C SER A 297 23.99 11.51 12.27
N SER A 298 24.76 10.85 13.14
CA SER A 298 25.72 11.52 14.04
C SER A 298 26.84 12.23 13.29
N PHE A 299 27.38 11.61 12.23
CA PHE A 299 28.35 12.22 11.34
C PHE A 299 27.80 13.49 10.68
N LEU A 300 26.55 13.46 10.21
CA LEU A 300 25.89 14.64 9.63
C LEU A 300 25.72 15.77 10.65
N VAL A 301 25.37 15.45 11.91
CA VAL A 301 25.33 16.44 13.00
C VAL A 301 26.71 17.08 13.18
N ALA A 302 27.77 16.28 13.30
CA ALA A 302 29.13 16.79 13.44
C ALA A 302 29.55 17.66 12.23
N THR A 303 29.14 17.28 11.03
CA THR A 303 29.37 18.04 9.79
C THR A 303 28.71 19.42 9.85
N VAL A 304 27.43 19.51 10.24
CA VAL A 304 26.73 20.81 10.37
C VAL A 304 27.40 21.69 11.41
N PHE A 305 27.84 21.12 12.54
CA PHE A 305 28.61 21.84 13.55
C PHE A 305 29.93 22.38 12.99
N LEU A 306 30.69 21.55 12.28
CA LEU A 306 31.97 21.93 11.69
C LEU A 306 31.78 23.02 10.64
N VAL A 307 30.82 22.84 9.73
CA VAL A 307 30.45 23.83 8.71
C VAL A 307 30.06 25.14 9.38
N TYR A 308 29.21 25.12 10.43
CA TYR A 308 28.87 26.34 11.14
C TYR A 308 30.10 27.01 11.75
N ILE A 309 31.00 26.28 12.42
CA ILE A 309 32.20 26.88 13.05
C ILE A 309 33.12 27.51 11.98
N CYS A 310 33.33 26.83 10.84
CA CYS A 310 34.16 27.32 9.75
C CYS A 310 33.54 28.51 9.03
N THR A 311 32.22 28.49 8.85
CA THR A 311 31.49 29.51 8.08
C THR A 311 30.95 30.63 8.94
N GLU A 312 30.97 30.52 10.27
CA GLU A 312 30.38 31.51 11.18
C GLU A 312 30.93 32.91 10.90
N LYS A 313 32.21 33.07 10.54
CA LYS A 313 32.76 34.40 10.20
C LYS A 313 32.12 34.98 8.93
N TYR A 314 31.76 34.13 7.97
CA TYR A 314 31.26 34.47 6.64
C TYR A 314 29.74 34.44 6.52
N THR A 315 29.02 33.77 7.44
CA THR A 315 27.55 33.71 7.39
C THR A 315 26.98 35.13 7.54
N PRO A 316 26.11 35.59 6.62
CA PRO A 316 25.51 36.92 6.68
C PRO A 316 24.86 37.20 8.03
N ALA A 317 25.02 38.42 8.55
CA ALA A 317 24.48 38.81 9.85
C ALA A 317 22.96 38.58 9.93
N LEU A 318 22.24 38.89 8.83
CA LEU A 318 20.81 38.67 8.72
C LEU A 318 20.43 37.19 8.87
N LEU A 319 21.14 36.28 8.19
CA LEU A 319 20.90 34.85 8.27
C LEU A 319 21.17 34.30 9.68
N LYS A 320 22.25 34.75 10.35
CA LYS A 320 22.50 34.38 11.75
C LYS A 320 21.38 34.83 12.68
N ILE A 321 20.91 36.07 12.53
CA ILE A 321 19.82 36.63 13.34
C ILE A 321 18.54 35.83 13.09
N LEU A 322 18.25 35.50 11.83
CA LEU A 322 17.10 34.68 11.44
C LEU A 322 17.18 33.30 12.09
N LEU A 323 18.27 32.54 11.86
CA LEU A 323 18.45 31.20 12.43
C LEU A 323 18.39 31.23 13.96
N TYR A 324 19.03 32.21 14.60
CA TYR A 324 18.96 32.40 16.04
C TYR A 324 17.52 32.64 16.52
N LYS A 325 16.76 33.52 15.87
CA LYS A 325 15.35 33.79 16.23
C LYS A 325 14.46 32.56 16.03
N ILE A 326 14.61 31.86 14.90
CA ILE A 326 13.86 30.63 14.59
C ILE A 326 14.17 29.57 15.65
N GLY A 327 15.45 29.27 15.91
CA GLY A 327 15.83 28.25 16.88
C GLY A 327 15.54 28.63 18.32
N LYS A 328 15.50 29.94 18.64
CA LYS A 328 15.02 30.43 19.95
C LYS A 328 13.59 29.94 20.24
N GLN A 329 12.79 29.82 19.18
CA GLN A 329 11.36 29.52 19.19
C GLN A 329 11.01 28.26 18.39
N SER A 330 11.93 27.29 18.31
CA SER A 330 11.80 26.11 17.43
C SER A 330 10.49 25.35 17.59
N LEU A 331 10.01 25.19 18.84
CA LEU A 331 8.73 24.54 19.13
C LEU A 331 7.53 25.32 18.56
N GLY A 332 7.58 26.65 18.55
CA GLY A 332 6.53 27.48 17.98
C GLY A 332 6.48 27.38 16.46
N TYR A 333 7.64 27.39 15.80
CA TYR A 333 7.75 27.13 14.37
C TYR A 333 7.25 25.73 14.02
N PHE A 334 7.62 24.73 14.81
CA PHE A 334 7.10 23.37 14.65
C PHE A 334 5.57 23.33 14.68
N VAL A 335 4.93 23.84 15.73
CA VAL A 335 3.46 23.81 15.82
C VAL A 335 2.80 24.53 14.63
N ILE A 336 3.26 25.75 14.32
CA ILE A 336 2.59 26.59 13.33
C ILE A 336 2.74 26.04 11.92
N HIS A 337 3.95 25.64 11.48
CA HIS A 337 4.10 25.14 10.12
C HIS A 337 3.34 23.82 9.91
N THR A 338 3.30 22.93 10.91
CA THR A 338 2.55 21.67 10.84
C THR A 338 1.04 21.94 10.74
N LEU A 339 0.51 22.89 11.51
CA LEU A 339 -0.89 23.30 11.38
C LEU A 339 -1.19 23.95 10.02
N CYS A 340 -0.27 24.75 9.47
CA CYS A 340 -0.41 25.29 8.11
C CYS A 340 -0.45 24.18 7.06
N LEU A 341 0.41 23.17 7.15
CA LEU A 341 0.40 22.00 6.27
C LEU A 341 -0.90 21.18 6.40
N PHE A 342 -1.42 21.05 7.62
CA PHE A 342 -2.67 20.33 7.84
C PHE A 342 -3.90 21.08 7.31
N LEU A 343 -3.96 22.39 7.56
CA LEU A 343 -4.97 23.26 6.97
C LEU A 343 -4.91 23.19 5.44
N PHE A 344 -3.70 23.19 4.88
CA PHE A 344 -3.47 23.05 3.45
C PHE A 344 -4.11 21.76 2.90
N VAL A 345 -3.84 20.60 3.50
CA VAL A 345 -4.42 19.32 3.04
C VAL A 345 -5.93 19.28 3.23
N LEU A 346 -6.47 19.89 4.29
CA LEU A 346 -7.93 20.01 4.48
C LEU A 346 -8.58 20.83 3.37
N LEU A 347 -7.98 21.97 3.01
CA LEU A 347 -8.47 22.80 1.90
C LEU A 347 -8.43 22.03 0.58
N GLN A 348 -7.34 21.29 0.31
CA GLN A 348 -7.22 20.44 -0.87
C GLN A 348 -8.32 19.36 -0.93
N LYS A 349 -8.58 18.67 0.18
CA LYS A 349 -9.61 17.61 0.26
C LYS A 349 -11.04 18.15 0.16
N SER A 350 -11.28 19.41 0.55
CA SER A 350 -12.60 20.04 0.49
C SER A 350 -13.08 20.38 -0.94
N GLY A 351 -12.28 20.11 -1.97
CA GLY A 351 -12.61 20.48 -3.36
C GLY A 351 -12.56 21.99 -3.60
N SER A 352 -11.93 22.75 -2.70
CA SER A 352 -11.73 24.19 -2.87
C SER A 352 -10.96 24.44 -4.18
N PRO A 353 -11.42 25.38 -5.04
CA PRO A 353 -10.80 25.66 -6.36
C PRO A 353 -9.40 26.27 -6.28
N ILE A 354 -8.80 26.28 -5.09
CA ILE A 354 -7.45 26.76 -4.86
C ILE A 354 -6.49 25.75 -5.49
N ILE A 355 -5.92 26.13 -6.64
CA ILE A 355 -4.91 25.42 -7.41
C ILE A 355 -3.62 25.38 -6.59
N PHE A 356 -3.55 24.51 -5.60
CA PHE A 356 -2.28 24.04 -5.09
C PHE A 356 -2.12 22.60 -5.53
N VAL A 357 -1.74 22.50 -6.79
CA VAL A 357 -1.30 21.25 -7.40
C VAL A 357 0.07 20.98 -6.80
N THR A 358 0.22 19.81 -6.21
CA THR A 358 1.53 19.14 -6.10
C THR A 358 2.35 19.41 -7.35
N THR A 359 3.62 19.74 -7.21
CA THR A 359 4.46 20.19 -8.31
C THR A 359 5.59 19.22 -8.60
N ASP A 360 5.92 19.11 -9.87
CA ASP A 360 7.15 18.54 -10.40
C ASP A 360 8.17 19.64 -10.77
N ASP A 361 7.86 20.92 -10.55
CA ASP A 361 8.74 22.05 -10.77
C ASP A 361 9.52 22.41 -9.48
N PRO A 362 10.86 22.26 -9.48
CA PRO A 362 11.72 22.65 -8.37
C PRO A 362 11.58 24.10 -7.91
N PHE A 363 11.36 25.04 -8.84
CA PHE A 363 11.26 26.46 -8.52
C PHE A 363 9.97 26.74 -7.76
N TYR A 364 8.87 26.12 -8.18
CA TYR A 364 7.60 26.23 -7.48
C TYR A 364 7.67 25.58 -6.09
N LEU A 365 8.34 24.44 -5.96
CA LEU A 365 8.58 23.80 -4.66
C LEU A 365 9.37 24.71 -3.71
N LEU A 366 10.42 25.36 -4.22
CA LEU A 366 11.23 26.29 -3.45
C LEU A 366 10.43 27.54 -3.05
N LEU A 367 9.57 28.05 -3.93
CA LEU A 367 8.65 29.15 -3.63
C LEU A 367 7.68 28.77 -2.50
N LEU A 368 7.07 27.58 -2.57
CA LEU A 368 6.19 27.07 -1.51
C LEU A 368 6.94 26.92 -0.18
N TYR A 369 8.19 26.46 -0.21
CA TYR A 369 9.04 26.41 0.96
C TYR A 369 9.26 27.79 1.59
N PHE A 370 9.67 28.78 0.80
CA PHE A 370 9.88 30.15 1.31
C PHE A 370 8.58 30.77 1.84
N LEU A 371 7.46 30.57 1.13
CA LEU A 371 6.16 31.06 1.55
C LEU A 371 5.76 30.47 2.91
N LEU A 372 5.91 29.16 3.08
CA LEU A 372 5.60 28.47 4.33
C LEU A 372 6.48 28.97 5.49
N VAL A 373 7.78 29.19 5.24
CA VAL A 373 8.70 29.77 6.24
C VAL A 373 8.26 31.19 6.62
N CYS A 374 7.90 32.03 5.65
CA CYS A 374 7.47 33.41 5.90
C CYS A 374 6.15 33.47 6.68
N ILE A 375 5.15 32.69 6.29
CA ILE A 375 3.86 32.59 6.99
C ILE A 375 4.09 32.11 8.43
N THR A 376 4.92 31.08 8.61
CA THR A 376 5.25 30.57 9.94
C THR A 376 5.93 31.63 10.79
N ALA A 377 6.92 32.34 10.23
CA ALA A 377 7.63 33.40 10.94
C ALA A 377 6.71 34.57 11.32
N PHE A 378 5.80 34.95 10.43
CA PHE A 378 4.79 35.98 10.69
C PHE A 378 3.86 35.58 11.83
N LEU A 379 3.24 34.39 11.76
CA LEU A 379 2.31 33.91 12.78
C LEU A 379 2.98 33.71 14.14
N VAL A 380 4.22 33.23 14.16
CA VAL A 380 5.03 33.13 15.39
C VAL A 380 5.29 34.53 15.98
N SER A 381 5.61 35.51 15.14
CA SER A 381 5.86 36.89 15.57
C SER A 381 4.59 37.56 16.08
N LEU A 382 3.47 37.38 15.38
CA LEU A 382 2.14 37.85 15.78
C LEU A 382 1.74 37.29 17.14
N LYS A 383 1.94 35.98 17.36
CA LYS A 383 1.75 35.35 18.67
C LYS A 383 2.53 36.07 19.77
N ASN A 384 3.81 36.37 19.54
CA ASN A 384 4.64 37.04 20.54
C ASN A 384 4.19 38.48 20.79
N PHE A 385 3.78 39.19 19.74
CA PHE A 385 3.23 40.54 19.84
C PHE A 385 1.94 40.55 20.67
N ILE A 386 0.98 39.69 20.36
CA ILE A 386 -0.27 39.53 21.12
C ILE A 386 0.05 39.19 22.58
N LYS A 387 0.96 38.23 22.81
CA LYS A 387 1.38 37.85 24.17
C LYS A 387 1.91 39.06 24.95
N SER A 388 2.74 39.90 24.32
CA SER A 388 3.31 41.09 24.97
C SER A 388 2.32 42.23 25.24
N LYS A 389 1.16 42.24 24.56
CA LYS A 389 0.16 43.31 24.67
C LYS A 389 -1.06 42.94 25.51
N VAL A 390 -1.45 41.66 25.52
CA VAL A 390 -2.71 41.19 26.11
C VAL A 390 -2.52 40.58 27.50
N LEU A 391 -1.37 39.97 27.78
CA LEU A 391 -1.09 39.38 29.08
C LEU A 391 -0.16 40.32 29.84
N SER A 392 -0.59 40.78 31.02
CA SER A 392 0.31 41.42 31.99
C SER A 392 1.49 40.48 32.28
N ASP A 393 2.64 41.03 32.64
CA ASP A 393 3.92 40.32 32.85
C ASP A 393 3.90 39.21 33.94
N GLU A 394 2.73 38.84 34.49
CA GLU A 394 2.63 37.72 35.43
C GLU A 394 2.87 36.37 34.75
N GLU A 395 4.14 35.97 34.88
CA GLU A 395 4.86 34.92 34.19
C GLU A 395 4.45 33.49 34.63
N SER A 396 3.16 33.17 34.72
CA SER A 396 2.78 31.78 34.99
C SER A 396 2.99 30.94 33.71
N THR A 397 3.90 29.97 33.75
CA THR A 397 4.15 29.02 32.64
C THR A 397 2.87 28.31 32.15
N LEU A 398 1.86 28.19 33.01
CA LEU A 398 0.55 27.64 32.70
C LEU A 398 -0.26 28.55 31.74
N SER A 399 -0.17 29.89 31.89
CA SER A 399 -0.85 30.86 31.03
C SER A 399 -0.48 30.69 29.54
N SER A 400 0.77 30.28 29.26
CA SER A 400 1.24 30.08 27.88
C SER A 400 0.62 28.88 27.17
N VAL A 401 0.04 27.94 27.93
CA VAL A 401 -0.71 26.79 27.43
C VAL A 401 -2.20 27.13 27.35
N VAL A 402 -2.76 27.76 28.39
CA VAL A 402 -4.16 28.23 28.41
C VAL A 402 -4.44 29.22 27.27
N TRP A 403 -3.43 29.97 26.82
CA TRP A 403 -3.53 30.89 25.67
C TRP A 403 -3.92 30.19 24.36
N PHE A 404 -3.52 28.95 24.11
CA PHE A 404 -3.98 28.20 22.93
C PHE A 404 -5.48 27.89 22.96
N PHE A 405 -6.06 27.83 24.16
CA PHE A 405 -7.49 27.64 24.39
C PHE A 405 -8.23 28.96 24.60
N ASN A 406 -7.57 30.12 24.41
CA ASN A 406 -8.26 31.40 24.53
C ASN A 406 -9.27 31.54 23.38
N PRO A 407 -10.57 31.68 23.67
CA PRO A 407 -11.62 31.77 22.64
C PRO A 407 -11.38 32.89 21.63
N SER A 408 -10.75 33.99 22.06
CA SER A 408 -10.42 35.14 21.21
C SER A 408 -9.41 34.78 20.13
N ILE A 409 -8.50 33.84 20.42
CA ILE A 409 -7.47 33.40 19.48
C ILE A 409 -8.02 32.35 18.54
N LEU A 410 -8.86 31.45 19.06
CA LEU A 410 -9.64 30.54 18.22
C LEU A 410 -10.49 31.34 17.22
N ARG A 411 -11.12 32.43 17.67
CA ARG A 411 -11.84 33.39 16.81
C ARG A 411 -10.91 34.09 15.82
N ILE A 412 -9.72 34.54 16.21
CA ILE A 412 -8.75 35.15 15.28
C ILE A 412 -8.26 34.13 14.24
N VAL A 413 -8.03 32.87 14.61
CA VAL A 413 -7.66 31.81 13.67
C VAL A 413 -8.82 31.56 12.70
N VAL A 414 -10.05 31.46 13.19
CA VAL A 414 -11.24 31.34 12.35
C VAL A 414 -11.38 32.57 11.43
N ILE A 415 -11.23 33.78 11.94
CA ILE A 415 -11.30 35.04 11.17
C ILE A 415 -10.18 35.12 10.13
N LEU A 416 -8.95 34.75 10.47
CA LEU A 416 -7.82 34.72 9.53
C LEU A 416 -8.03 33.64 8.47
N THR A 417 -8.60 32.49 8.84
CA THR A 417 -8.95 31.43 7.88
C THR A 417 -10.06 31.92 6.94
N SER A 418 -11.09 32.59 7.48
CA SER A 418 -12.15 33.22 6.70
C SER A 418 -11.65 34.36 5.83
N LEU A 419 -10.74 35.21 6.32
CA LEU A 419 -10.10 36.28 5.55
C LEU A 419 -9.16 35.74 4.48
N SER A 420 -8.48 34.62 4.74
CA SER A 420 -7.68 33.91 3.74
C SER A 420 -8.58 33.34 2.64
N LEU A 421 -9.74 32.76 3.02
CA LEU A 421 -10.76 32.30 2.07
C LEU A 421 -11.36 33.46 1.25
N ILE A 422 -11.59 34.63 1.85
CA ILE A 422 -12.08 35.85 1.18
C ILE A 422 -11.01 36.49 0.29
N PHE A 423 -9.75 36.53 0.73
CA PHE A 423 -8.64 37.05 -0.06
C PHE A 423 -8.34 36.16 -1.26
N VAL A 424 -8.46 34.84 -1.10
CA VAL A 424 -8.28 33.85 -2.17
C VAL A 424 -9.46 33.85 -3.15
N SER A 425 -10.70 34.04 -2.70
CA SER A 425 -11.85 34.21 -3.60
C SER A 425 -11.78 35.53 -4.40
N SER A 426 -11.06 36.53 -3.89
CA SER A 426 -10.84 37.80 -4.58
C SER A 426 -9.77 37.72 -5.68
N PHE A 427 -8.88 36.71 -5.64
CA PHE A 427 -7.83 36.50 -6.65
C PHE A 427 -8.17 35.42 -7.70
N SER A 428 -9.26 34.66 -7.55
CA SER A 428 -9.72 33.70 -8.57
C SER A 428 -10.47 34.34 -9.76
N GLY A 429 -10.48 35.66 -9.84
CA GLY A 429 -11.11 36.42 -10.91
C GLY A 429 -10.24 36.58 -12.15
N ASN A 430 -9.85 35.48 -12.81
CA ASN A 430 -9.58 35.41 -14.26
C ASN A 430 -8.92 34.07 -14.64
N SER A 431 -9.74 33.06 -14.96
CA SER A 431 -9.40 32.11 -16.02
C SER A 431 -10.65 31.40 -16.48
N ASN A 432 -11.03 31.73 -17.73
CA ASN A 432 -11.98 31.05 -18.60
C ASN A 432 -13.45 31.11 -18.19
N LYS A 433 -14.19 31.91 -18.97
CA LYS A 433 -15.65 31.90 -19.12
C LYS A 433 -16.12 30.48 -19.45
N VAL A 434 -16.36 29.68 -18.42
CA VAL A 434 -17.28 28.54 -18.52
C VAL A 434 -18.67 29.16 -18.61
N ASN A 435 -19.35 28.81 -19.70
CA ASN A 435 -20.63 29.37 -20.09
C ASN A 435 -21.68 29.03 -19.02
N ALA A 436 -22.13 30.03 -18.26
CA ALA A 436 -23.05 29.85 -17.12
C ALA A 436 -24.45 29.34 -17.51
N ASN A 437 -24.71 29.13 -18.80
CA ASN A 437 -25.95 28.53 -19.31
C ASN A 437 -25.89 26.99 -19.45
N GLU A 438 -24.73 26.35 -19.28
CA GLU A 438 -24.62 24.88 -19.37
C GLU A 438 -24.83 24.13 -18.03
N TYR A 439 -24.83 24.84 -16.89
CA TYR A 439 -25.09 24.20 -15.58
C TYR A 439 -26.55 24.31 -15.09
N THR A 440 -27.43 24.95 -15.86
CA THR A 440 -28.84 25.13 -15.50
C THR A 440 -29.75 24.03 -16.07
N ILE A 441 -29.20 23.04 -16.78
CA ILE A 441 -29.96 21.89 -17.29
C ILE A 441 -29.46 20.60 -16.62
N LYS A 442 -29.93 20.37 -15.38
CA LYS A 442 -30.37 19.07 -14.81
C LYS A 442 -30.50 19.14 -13.29
N LYS A 443 -31.42 19.97 -12.80
CA LYS A 443 -32.27 19.57 -11.66
C LYS A 443 -33.69 19.47 -12.20
N LYS A 444 -34.01 18.33 -12.80
CA LYS A 444 -35.40 17.97 -13.03
C LYS A 444 -35.99 17.80 -11.62
N LEU A 445 -36.74 18.79 -11.14
CA LEU A 445 -37.62 18.58 -9.99
C LEU A 445 -38.50 17.39 -10.37
N ILE A 446 -38.34 16.28 -9.66
CA ILE A 446 -39.23 15.13 -9.76
C ILE A 446 -40.63 15.67 -9.48
N SER A 447 -41.55 15.62 -10.45
CA SER A 447 -42.92 16.05 -10.22
C SER A 447 -43.60 15.03 -9.31
N GLU A 448 -44.55 15.48 -8.47
CA GLU A 448 -45.34 14.58 -7.61
C GLU A 448 -46.00 13.42 -8.40
N SER A 449 -46.27 13.63 -9.69
CA SER A 449 -46.82 12.62 -10.60
C SER A 449 -45.86 11.46 -10.95
N GLU A 450 -44.55 11.60 -10.70
CA GLU A 450 -43.54 10.56 -10.96
C GLU A 450 -43.30 9.65 -9.73
N TRP A 451 -44.01 9.85 -8.62
CA TRP A 451 -43.84 9.07 -7.39
C TRP A 451 -44.62 7.74 -7.40
N PRO A 452 -44.02 6.63 -6.90
CA PRO A 452 -42.68 6.52 -6.33
C PRO A 452 -41.57 6.40 -7.39
N VAL A 453 -40.40 7.02 -7.13
CA VAL A 453 -39.23 6.99 -8.02
C VAL A 453 -38.18 6.00 -7.51
N TRP A 454 -37.56 5.27 -8.45
CA TRP A 454 -36.40 4.41 -8.16
C TRP A 454 -35.17 5.25 -7.81
N TRP A 455 -34.62 5.01 -6.62
CA TRP A 455 -33.36 5.59 -6.17
C TRP A 455 -32.16 4.99 -6.91
N ASP A 456 -32.09 3.65 -6.93
CA ASP A 456 -31.04 2.89 -7.61
C ASP A 456 -31.68 1.66 -8.28
N ASN A 457 -31.51 1.56 -9.60
CA ASN A 457 -32.04 0.44 -10.38
C ASN A 457 -31.22 -0.85 -10.18
N SER A 458 -30.15 -0.87 -9.37
CA SER A 458 -29.46 -2.12 -9.01
C SER A 458 -30.22 -2.98 -7.99
N TYR A 459 -31.31 -2.45 -7.41
CA TYR A 459 -32.17 -3.21 -6.49
C TYR A 459 -33.31 -3.89 -7.27
N LYS A 460 -33.73 -5.07 -6.80
CA LYS A 460 -34.84 -5.82 -7.43
C LYS A 460 -36.20 -5.25 -7.06
N GLY A 461 -36.30 -4.59 -5.91
CA GLY A 461 -37.54 -3.99 -5.45
C GLY A 461 -37.35 -3.05 -4.27
N PHE A 462 -38.43 -2.37 -3.91
CA PHE A 462 -38.51 -1.59 -2.70
C PHE A 462 -39.92 -1.60 -2.09
N TYR A 463 -39.98 -1.30 -0.80
CA TYR A 463 -41.20 -0.86 -0.12
C TYR A 463 -41.15 0.66 0.03
N GLN A 464 -42.20 1.36 -0.40
CA GLN A 464 -42.42 2.73 0.06
C GLN A 464 -43.01 2.68 1.48
N LEU A 465 -42.53 3.56 2.35
CA LEU A 465 -42.94 3.62 3.74
C LEU A 465 -43.63 4.96 3.99
N VAL A 466 -44.74 4.93 4.72
CA VAL A 466 -45.46 6.13 5.18
C VAL A 466 -45.25 6.26 6.67
N ALA A 467 -44.53 7.30 7.08
CA ALA A 467 -44.46 7.74 8.46
C ALA A 467 -45.83 8.28 8.89
N LYS A 468 -46.33 7.87 10.07
CA LYS A 468 -47.45 8.53 10.74
C LYS A 468 -47.09 9.94 11.18
N SER A 469 -48.08 10.80 11.38
CA SER A 469 -47.86 12.14 11.96
C SER A 469 -47.32 12.02 13.40
N ASP A 470 -46.69 13.10 13.86
CA ASP A 470 -46.26 13.31 15.25
C ASP A 470 -45.01 12.52 15.67
N LEU A 471 -44.13 12.20 14.71
CA LEU A 471 -42.79 11.69 15.02
C LEU A 471 -41.83 12.83 15.37
N PHE A 472 -41.17 12.71 16.51
CA PHE A 472 -40.20 13.70 16.99
C PHE A 472 -38.76 13.33 16.66
N PRO A 473 -37.88 14.32 16.41
CA PRO A 473 -36.45 14.11 16.25
C PRO A 473 -35.84 13.36 17.43
N GLY A 474 -34.90 12.46 17.15
CA GLY A 474 -34.14 11.69 18.13
C GLY A 474 -34.85 10.44 18.67
N VAL A 475 -36.14 10.26 18.39
CA VAL A 475 -36.90 9.04 18.72
C VAL A 475 -36.50 7.91 17.77
N TRP A 476 -36.40 6.71 18.31
CA TRP A 476 -36.15 5.51 17.53
C TRP A 476 -37.46 4.98 16.94
N SER A 477 -37.41 4.67 15.65
CA SER A 477 -38.48 3.96 14.94
C SER A 477 -37.94 2.63 14.42
N ALA A 478 -38.85 1.68 14.21
CA ALA A 478 -38.49 0.38 13.65
C ALA A 478 -39.44 -0.03 12.52
N ILE A 479 -38.90 -0.80 11.58
CA ILE A 479 -39.65 -1.37 10.46
C ILE A 479 -39.33 -2.85 10.37
N SER A 480 -40.36 -3.69 10.29
CA SER A 480 -40.20 -5.11 9.97
C SER A 480 -40.21 -5.32 8.45
N VAL A 481 -39.25 -6.09 7.96
CA VAL A 481 -39.14 -6.53 6.56
C VAL A 481 -39.25 -8.06 6.53
N PRO A 482 -40.21 -8.66 5.77
CA PRO A 482 -40.49 -10.08 5.85
C PRO A 482 -39.53 -10.86 4.95
N LEU A 483 -38.41 -11.36 5.51
CA LEU A 483 -37.34 -11.97 4.73
C LEU A 483 -37.81 -13.23 4.00
N ASN A 484 -38.67 -14.05 4.60
CA ASN A 484 -39.15 -15.27 3.96
C ASN A 484 -40.02 -15.02 2.73
N GLU A 485 -40.84 -13.96 2.76
CA GLU A 485 -41.63 -13.55 1.59
C GLU A 485 -40.71 -13.10 0.45
N LEU A 486 -39.69 -12.30 0.77
CA LEU A 486 -38.74 -11.80 -0.23
C LEU A 486 -37.84 -12.93 -0.77
N ARG A 487 -37.43 -13.88 0.07
CA ARG A 487 -36.62 -15.05 -0.34
C ARG A 487 -37.42 -16.01 -1.21
N SER A 488 -38.68 -16.31 -0.88
CA SER A 488 -39.52 -17.20 -1.71
C SER A 488 -39.76 -16.64 -3.12
N GLN A 489 -39.61 -15.32 -3.29
CA GLN A 489 -39.70 -14.62 -4.56
C GLN A 489 -38.32 -14.28 -5.19
N SER A 490 -37.21 -14.73 -4.59
CA SER A 490 -35.84 -14.44 -5.05
C SER A 490 -35.49 -12.94 -5.14
N LEU A 491 -36.12 -12.12 -4.30
CA LEU A 491 -35.94 -10.67 -4.22
C LEU A 491 -34.85 -10.25 -3.22
N ILE A 492 -34.42 -11.15 -2.34
CA ILE A 492 -33.20 -11.01 -1.52
C ILE A 492 -32.19 -12.03 -2.01
N LEU A 493 -30.94 -11.59 -2.11
CA LEU A 493 -29.84 -12.35 -2.68
C LEU A 493 -28.86 -12.89 -1.64
N LYS A 494 -28.86 -12.31 -0.44
CA LYS A 494 -27.89 -12.62 0.61
C LYS A 494 -28.59 -13.15 1.85
N ASP A 495 -28.04 -14.23 2.42
CA ASP A 495 -28.64 -14.88 3.59
C ASP A 495 -28.65 -13.96 4.82
N ASP A 496 -27.64 -13.11 4.97
CA ASP A 496 -27.52 -12.10 6.02
C ASP A 496 -28.35 -10.82 5.77
N ALA A 497 -29.11 -10.81 4.66
CA ALA A 497 -29.88 -9.69 4.15
C ALA A 497 -29.07 -8.42 3.91
N SER A 498 -27.73 -8.47 3.81
CA SER A 498 -26.85 -7.28 3.67
C SER A 498 -27.12 -6.44 2.41
N ASP A 499 -27.97 -6.92 1.52
CA ASP A 499 -28.53 -6.26 0.34
C ASP A 499 -29.83 -5.48 0.61
N VAL A 500 -30.32 -5.44 1.85
CA VAL A 500 -31.43 -4.60 2.31
C VAL A 500 -30.91 -3.31 2.93
N ILE A 501 -31.46 -2.18 2.50
CA ILE A 501 -31.09 -0.85 3.00
C ILE A 501 -32.30 0.07 3.16
N LEU A 502 -32.16 1.07 4.03
CA LEU A 502 -33.12 2.16 4.19
C LEU A 502 -32.61 3.42 3.46
N VAL A 503 -33.50 4.07 2.72
CA VAL A 503 -33.21 5.28 1.92
C VAL A 503 -34.29 6.32 2.20
N ARG A 504 -33.92 7.59 2.24
CA ARG A 504 -34.84 8.73 2.35
C ARG A 504 -34.66 9.65 1.14
N PHE A 505 -35.74 10.22 0.64
CA PHE A 505 -35.65 11.36 -0.29
C PHE A 505 -35.58 12.69 0.47
N ASN A 506 -34.52 13.44 0.25
CA ASN A 506 -34.28 14.75 0.80
C ASN A 506 -34.80 15.83 -0.17
N GLU A 507 -35.98 16.38 0.10
CA GLU A 507 -36.61 17.39 -0.76
C GLU A 507 -35.77 18.65 -0.91
N ARG A 508 -35.11 19.09 0.17
CA ARG A 508 -34.30 20.30 0.16
C ARG A 508 -33.13 20.19 -0.83
N LEU A 509 -32.54 19.01 -0.91
CA LEU A 509 -31.44 18.72 -1.82
C LEU A 509 -31.92 18.22 -3.19
N GLY A 510 -33.14 17.69 -3.27
CA GLY A 510 -33.72 17.07 -4.45
C GLY A 510 -33.03 15.76 -4.82
N ASN A 511 -32.58 14.99 -3.82
CA ASN A 511 -31.87 13.72 -4.01
C ASN A 511 -32.25 12.69 -2.95
N PHE A 512 -31.88 11.44 -3.19
CA PHE A 512 -31.99 10.37 -2.19
C PHE A 512 -30.69 10.23 -1.40
N GLU A 513 -30.82 9.87 -0.13
CA GLU A 513 -29.72 9.59 0.79
C GLU A 513 -29.91 8.24 1.48
N ILE A 514 -28.82 7.47 1.63
CA ILE A 514 -28.85 6.23 2.43
C ILE A 514 -28.99 6.63 3.89
N PHE A 515 -30.00 6.06 4.55
CA PHE A 515 -30.34 6.41 5.91
C PHE A 515 -29.55 5.55 6.91
N PRO A 516 -28.85 6.14 7.90
CA PRO A 516 -28.16 5.38 8.93
C PRO A 516 -29.13 4.54 9.76
N ALA A 517 -28.91 3.23 9.82
CA ALA A 517 -29.80 2.31 10.52
C ALA A 517 -29.04 1.16 11.19
N TYR A 518 -29.66 0.56 12.20
CA TYR A 518 -29.25 -0.69 12.82
C TYR A 518 -30.16 -1.82 12.32
N TYR A 519 -29.57 -2.96 11.97
CA TYR A 519 -30.27 -4.06 11.31
C TYR A 519 -30.18 -5.30 12.20
N GLU A 520 -31.32 -5.88 12.56
CA GLU A 520 -31.39 -7.05 13.43
C GLU A 520 -32.32 -8.11 12.83
N ALA A 521 -31.83 -9.33 12.64
CA ALA A 521 -32.66 -10.44 12.20
C ALA A 521 -33.42 -11.01 13.41
N ARG A 522 -34.77 -11.06 13.34
CA ARG A 522 -35.65 -11.65 14.35
C ARG A 522 -36.56 -12.69 13.71
N GLY A 523 -36.15 -13.96 13.79
CA GLY A 523 -36.86 -15.06 13.14
C GLY A 523 -36.88 -14.89 11.63
N ASN A 524 -38.09 -14.73 11.06
CA ASN A 524 -38.31 -14.59 9.61
C ASN A 524 -38.31 -13.15 9.12
N ASP A 525 -38.09 -12.19 10.02
CA ASP A 525 -38.12 -10.76 9.73
C ASP A 525 -36.75 -10.12 9.95
N LEU A 526 -36.46 -9.09 9.17
CA LEU A 526 -35.39 -8.14 9.44
C LEU A 526 -35.99 -6.87 10.03
N ILE A 527 -35.61 -6.55 11.26
CA ILE A 527 -36.01 -5.31 11.91
C ILE A 527 -34.95 -4.26 11.63
N ILE A 528 -35.38 -3.15 11.02
CA ILE A 528 -34.53 -2.00 10.71
C ILE A 528 -34.88 -0.90 11.70
N PHE A 529 -33.92 -0.53 12.54
CA PHE A 529 -34.05 0.53 13.53
C PHE A 529 -33.30 1.78 13.10
N PHE A 530 -33.92 2.94 13.26
CA PHE A 530 -33.30 4.22 12.92
C PHE A 530 -33.85 5.35 13.79
N ARG A 531 -33.10 6.45 13.91
CA ARG A 531 -33.58 7.66 14.59
C ARG A 531 -34.23 8.61 13.60
N ASN A 532 -35.35 9.19 13.98
CA ASN A 532 -35.95 10.29 13.23
C ASN A 532 -35.06 11.54 13.35
N PHE A 533 -34.70 12.17 12.23
CA PHE A 533 -33.86 13.40 12.26
C PHE A 533 -34.69 14.68 12.33
N GLU A 534 -35.95 14.62 11.91
CA GLU A 534 -36.82 15.78 11.75
C GLU A 534 -38.19 15.51 12.37
N VAL A 535 -38.90 16.60 12.68
CA VAL A 535 -40.30 16.52 13.12
C VAL A 535 -41.15 16.17 11.92
N ILE A 536 -41.81 15.02 11.94
CA ILE A 536 -42.76 14.61 10.91
C ILE A 536 -44.16 14.97 11.41
N SER A 537 -44.56 16.23 11.22
CA SER A 537 -45.84 16.76 11.72
C SER A 537 -47.05 16.34 10.86
N LYS A 538 -46.81 15.74 9.69
CA LYS A 538 -47.81 15.21 8.75
C LYS A 538 -47.28 13.93 8.16
N ALA A 539 -48.16 13.04 7.68
CA ALA A 539 -47.73 11.80 7.05
C ALA A 539 -46.69 12.05 5.95
N ASP A 540 -45.57 11.32 6.00
CA ASP A 540 -44.42 11.50 5.11
C ASP A 540 -44.09 10.17 4.42
N ASP A 541 -44.17 10.13 3.10
CA ASP A 541 -43.97 8.92 2.29
C ASP A 541 -42.62 8.87 1.56
N LYS A 542 -41.65 9.64 2.04
CA LYS A 542 -40.30 9.78 1.44
C LYS A 542 -39.29 8.73 1.88
N TYR A 543 -39.74 7.69 2.58
CA TYR A 543 -38.88 6.64 3.10
C TYR A 543 -39.06 5.35 2.31
N PHE A 544 -37.95 4.65 2.07
CA PHE A 544 -37.92 3.47 1.21
C PHE A 544 -37.03 2.39 1.78
N VAL A 545 -37.50 1.14 1.78
CA VAL A 545 -36.63 -0.03 2.00
C VAL A 545 -36.35 -0.67 0.66
N TYR A 546 -35.10 -0.56 0.19
CA TYR A 546 -34.65 -1.22 -1.03
C TYR A 546 -34.02 -2.57 -0.70
N PHE A 547 -34.25 -3.58 -1.56
CA PHE A 547 -33.75 -4.94 -1.37
C PHE A 547 -33.34 -5.62 -2.69
N GLY A 548 -32.47 -6.63 -2.60
CA GLY A 548 -32.05 -7.42 -3.76
C GLY A 548 -30.92 -6.81 -4.59
N ASN A 549 -30.00 -6.08 -3.97
CA ASN A 549 -28.81 -5.58 -4.66
C ASN A 549 -27.70 -6.64 -4.74
N GLU A 550 -27.24 -6.94 -5.96
CA GLU A 550 -26.12 -7.85 -6.20
C GLU A 550 -24.77 -7.30 -5.71
N TYR A 551 -24.66 -5.99 -5.46
CA TYR A 551 -23.44 -5.34 -4.98
C TYR A 551 -23.28 -5.42 -3.45
N PRO A 552 -22.04 -5.48 -2.91
CA PRO A 552 -21.78 -5.08 -1.54
C PRO A 552 -22.02 -3.58 -1.40
N THR A 553 -23.27 -3.21 -1.12
CA THR A 553 -23.58 -1.84 -0.70
C THR A 553 -23.14 -1.71 0.75
N LYS A 554 -22.21 -0.79 1.02
CA LYS A 554 -21.80 -0.52 2.39
C LYS A 554 -22.98 0.07 3.14
N ARG A 555 -23.67 -0.74 3.95
CA ARG A 555 -24.68 -0.25 4.89
C ARG A 555 -24.05 0.84 5.75
N LEU A 556 -24.74 1.97 5.88
CA LEU A 556 -24.45 2.93 6.94
C LEU A 556 -25.03 2.34 8.23
N ILE A 557 -24.18 1.58 8.93
CA ILE A 557 -24.52 0.98 10.21
C ILE A 557 -24.44 2.08 11.28
N SER A 558 -25.52 2.29 12.02
CA SER A 558 -25.47 3.14 13.20
C SER A 558 -24.58 2.49 14.27
N ASN A 559 -23.59 3.22 14.77
CA ASN A 559 -22.71 2.76 15.86
C ASN A 559 -23.38 2.78 17.24
N GLU A 560 -24.57 3.35 17.35
CA GLU A 560 -25.36 3.38 18.57
C GLU A 560 -26.07 2.03 18.75
N LYS A 561 -25.50 1.14 19.57
CA LYS A 561 -26.23 -0.03 20.07
C LYS A 561 -27.18 0.39 21.18
N PHE A 562 -28.38 -0.19 21.21
CA PHE A 562 -29.34 -0.01 22.29
C PHE A 562 -28.71 -0.35 23.64
N LEU A 563 -28.81 0.55 24.62
CA LEU A 563 -28.53 0.22 26.03
C LEU A 563 -29.74 -0.41 26.72
N ASN A 564 -30.96 -0.11 26.25
CA ASN A 564 -32.24 -0.72 26.66
C ASN A 564 -33.13 -0.87 25.41
N GLU A 565 -34.03 -1.87 25.37
CA GLU A 565 -35.01 -1.99 24.28
C GLU A 565 -35.84 -0.70 24.19
N PRO A 566 -35.78 0.04 23.07
CA PRO A 566 -36.56 1.26 22.92
C PRO A 566 -38.05 0.90 22.95
N ARG A 567 -38.90 1.86 23.31
CA ARG A 567 -40.33 1.74 23.03
C ARG A 567 -40.47 1.72 21.50
N ILE A 568 -40.68 0.54 20.93
CA ILE A 568 -40.80 0.35 19.48
C ILE A 568 -42.21 0.77 19.07
N ASP A 569 -42.38 2.01 18.63
CA ASP A 569 -43.57 2.38 17.89
C ASP A 569 -43.39 2.02 16.40
N PHE A 570 -44.25 1.13 15.90
CA PHE A 570 -44.34 0.79 14.48
C PHE A 570 -45.11 1.90 13.73
N ASP A 571 -44.48 3.08 13.67
CA ASP A 571 -45.07 4.29 13.10
C ASP A 571 -44.90 4.42 11.59
N PHE A 572 -44.28 3.42 10.97
CA PHE A 572 -44.13 3.34 9.52
C PHE A 572 -45.04 2.24 8.97
N GLN A 573 -45.99 2.64 8.14
CA GLN A 573 -46.80 1.71 7.37
C GLN A 573 -46.13 1.43 6.03
N ARG A 574 -45.90 0.16 5.71
CA ARG A 574 -45.44 -0.25 4.38
C ARG A 574 -46.60 -0.07 3.39
N LYS A 575 -46.38 0.64 2.29
CA LYS A 575 -47.23 0.59 1.10
C LYS A 575 -46.95 -0.69 0.31
N ASP A 576 -47.63 -0.83 -0.83
CA ASP A 576 -47.42 -1.91 -1.77
C ASP A 576 -45.97 -2.00 -2.23
N LYS A 577 -45.52 -3.25 -2.37
CA LYS A 577 -44.19 -3.60 -2.84
C LYS A 577 -44.07 -3.26 -4.31
N VAL A 578 -43.05 -2.47 -4.66
CA VAL A 578 -42.70 -2.20 -6.05
C VAL A 578 -41.55 -3.11 -6.45
N VAL A 579 -41.76 -3.94 -7.45
CA VAL A 579 -40.76 -4.88 -7.98
C VAL A 579 -40.45 -4.52 -9.43
N ASN A 580 -39.19 -4.63 -9.83
CA ASN A 580 -38.85 -4.54 -11.24
C ASN A 580 -39.32 -5.82 -11.94
N ASN A 581 -40.48 -5.75 -12.59
CA ASN A 581 -41.10 -6.89 -13.26
C ASN A 581 -40.41 -7.27 -14.58
N ILE A 582 -39.37 -6.54 -15.00
CA ILE A 582 -38.62 -6.84 -16.20
C ILE A 582 -37.43 -7.72 -15.84
N LEU A 583 -37.48 -8.97 -16.29
CA LEU A 583 -36.43 -9.94 -16.03
C LEU A 583 -35.27 -9.65 -16.99
N SER A 584 -34.09 -9.43 -16.43
CA SER A 584 -32.85 -9.36 -17.19
C SER A 584 -31.84 -10.35 -16.63
N LYS A 585 -30.98 -10.88 -17.50
CA LYS A 585 -29.91 -11.81 -17.13
C LYS A 585 -28.69 -11.60 -18.00
N ILE A 586 -27.53 -11.90 -17.43
CA ILE A 586 -26.25 -11.98 -18.15
C ILE A 586 -25.74 -13.42 -18.14
N ASN A 587 -24.94 -13.80 -19.13
CA ASN A 587 -24.35 -15.14 -19.20
C ASN A 587 -23.22 -15.36 -18.18
N ARG A 588 -22.52 -14.29 -17.76
CA ARG A 588 -21.41 -14.31 -16.81
C ARG A 588 -21.12 -12.91 -16.29
N LYS A 589 -20.50 -12.80 -15.13
CA LYS A 589 -20.13 -11.54 -14.45
C LYS A 589 -18.70 -11.13 -14.75
N TRP A 590 -17.76 -12.07 -14.79
CA TRP A 590 -16.35 -11.76 -15.03
C TRP A 590 -16.00 -11.84 -16.51
N HIS A 591 -15.43 -10.75 -17.01
CA HIS A 591 -14.90 -10.64 -18.35
C HIS A 591 -13.44 -10.22 -18.28
N ILE A 592 -12.64 -10.71 -19.23
CA ILE A 592 -11.22 -10.37 -19.29
C ILE A 592 -10.88 -9.63 -20.57
N LYS A 593 -9.98 -8.66 -20.45
CA LYS A 593 -9.43 -7.91 -21.58
C LYS A 593 -8.66 -8.89 -22.46
N LYS A 594 -9.23 -9.12 -23.66
CA LYS A 594 -8.69 -9.93 -24.78
C LYS A 594 -8.06 -11.27 -24.39
N LEU A 595 -8.81 -12.36 -24.57
CA LEU A 595 -8.22 -13.64 -24.97
C LEU A 595 -8.36 -13.75 -26.49
N SER A 596 -7.27 -13.87 -27.23
CA SER A 596 -7.31 -13.81 -28.70
C SER A 596 -8.16 -14.90 -29.35
N ARG A 597 -8.51 -15.97 -28.61
CA ARG A 597 -9.25 -17.13 -29.14
C ARG A 597 -10.54 -17.52 -28.42
N ALA A 598 -10.95 -16.80 -27.38
CA ALA A 598 -12.25 -17.01 -26.75
C ALA A 598 -13.16 -15.79 -26.95
N PHE A 599 -13.63 -15.57 -28.18
CA PHE A 599 -14.64 -14.55 -28.51
C PHE A 599 -15.85 -14.58 -27.55
N ASN A 600 -16.17 -15.78 -27.04
CA ASN A 600 -17.25 -16.00 -26.06
C ASN A 600 -16.97 -15.46 -24.65
N ARG A 601 -15.70 -15.22 -24.27
CA ARG A 601 -15.34 -14.66 -22.94
C ARG A 601 -15.28 -13.13 -22.94
N ALA A 602 -15.06 -12.52 -24.11
CA ALA A 602 -15.06 -11.07 -24.32
C ALA A 602 -16.46 -10.47 -24.56
N THR A 603 -17.45 -11.32 -24.85
CA THR A 603 -18.82 -10.90 -25.16
C THR A 603 -19.73 -11.13 -23.96
N LEU A 604 -20.38 -10.07 -23.51
CA LEU A 604 -21.46 -10.10 -22.53
C LEU A 604 -22.77 -10.36 -23.27
N GLN A 605 -23.37 -11.52 -23.07
CA GLN A 605 -24.73 -11.78 -23.54
C GLN A 605 -25.71 -11.26 -22.49
N PHE A 606 -26.55 -10.30 -22.90
CA PHE A 606 -27.57 -9.68 -22.07
C PHE A 606 -28.95 -9.99 -22.63
N ASP A 607 -29.74 -10.75 -21.89
CA ASP A 607 -31.10 -11.14 -22.26
C ASP A 607 -32.12 -10.40 -21.38
N VAL A 608 -33.21 -9.94 -21.99
CA VAL A 608 -34.28 -9.19 -21.33
C VAL A 608 -35.63 -9.75 -21.74
N THR A 609 -36.48 -10.08 -20.76
CA THR A 609 -37.88 -10.49 -20.97
C THR A 609 -38.81 -9.39 -20.48
N VAL A 610 -39.58 -8.82 -21.41
CA VAL A 610 -40.45 -7.66 -21.18
C VAL A 610 -41.90 -8.12 -20.99
N PRO A 611 -42.57 -7.79 -19.87
CA PRO A 611 -43.98 -8.12 -19.69
C PRO A 611 -44.87 -7.53 -20.80
N GLN A 612 -45.94 -8.25 -21.17
CA GLN A 612 -46.88 -7.84 -22.24
C GLN A 612 -47.45 -6.43 -22.04
N ALA A 613 -47.67 -6.00 -20.79
CA ALA A 613 -48.15 -4.66 -20.47
C ALA A 613 -47.23 -3.51 -20.93
N TYR A 614 -45.95 -3.79 -21.20
CA TYR A 614 -44.99 -2.81 -21.69
C TYR A 614 -44.73 -2.93 -23.20
N LEU A 615 -45.33 -3.92 -23.87
CA LEU A 615 -45.15 -4.18 -25.29
C LEU A 615 -46.22 -3.46 -26.13
N SER A 616 -45.80 -3.02 -27.31
CA SER A 616 -46.62 -2.47 -28.38
C SER A 616 -45.92 -2.78 -29.72
N PRO A 617 -46.61 -2.65 -30.87
CA PRO A 617 -46.00 -2.89 -32.18
C PRO A 617 -44.71 -2.09 -32.43
N ASN A 618 -44.56 -0.93 -31.77
CA ASN A 618 -43.42 -0.03 -31.92
C ASN A 618 -42.43 -0.08 -30.74
N THR A 619 -42.50 -1.11 -29.90
CA THR A 619 -41.58 -1.22 -28.75
C THR A 619 -40.14 -1.42 -29.20
N THR A 620 -39.25 -0.56 -28.70
CA THR A 620 -37.80 -0.69 -28.91
C THR A 620 -37.12 -0.93 -27.57
N VAL A 621 -36.25 -1.95 -27.50
CA VAL A 621 -35.43 -2.24 -26.31
C VAL A 621 -33.99 -1.86 -26.61
N VAL A 622 -33.40 -1.02 -25.77
CA VAL A 622 -32.04 -0.50 -25.91
C VAL A 622 -31.24 -0.83 -24.66
N TYR A 623 -30.11 -1.53 -24.79
CA TYR A 623 -29.20 -1.71 -23.68
C TYR A 623 -28.29 -0.50 -23.49
N THR A 624 -27.81 -0.27 -22.28
CA THR A 624 -26.81 0.73 -21.94
C THR A 624 -25.87 0.16 -20.89
N VAL A 625 -24.57 0.36 -21.09
CA VAL A 625 -23.55 0.08 -20.07
C VAL A 625 -23.24 1.40 -19.35
N GLU A 626 -23.62 1.48 -18.08
CA GLU A 626 -23.52 2.70 -17.27
C GLU A 626 -22.06 3.15 -17.13
N GLY A 627 -21.86 4.47 -17.18
CA GLY A 627 -20.52 5.08 -17.12
C GLY A 627 -19.72 5.00 -18.42
N THR A 628 -20.31 4.49 -19.52
CA THR A 628 -19.63 4.35 -20.82
C THR A 628 -20.48 4.91 -21.96
N SER A 629 -19.91 4.97 -23.17
CA SER A 629 -20.65 5.28 -24.40
C SER A 629 -21.34 4.05 -25.01
N LEU A 630 -21.12 2.84 -24.48
CA LEU A 630 -21.67 1.60 -25.03
C LEU A 630 -23.18 1.52 -24.79
N LYS A 631 -23.93 1.57 -25.88
CA LYS A 631 -25.37 1.39 -25.94
C LYS A 631 -25.75 0.84 -27.31
N GLY A 632 -26.85 0.11 -27.37
CA GLY A 632 -27.31 -0.46 -28.64
C GLY A 632 -28.71 -1.02 -28.57
N ARG A 633 -29.34 -1.22 -29.72
CA ARG A 633 -30.64 -1.89 -29.80
C ARG A 633 -30.47 -3.38 -29.53
N MET A 634 -31.39 -3.96 -28.78
CA MET A 634 -31.44 -5.40 -28.54
C MET A 634 -32.23 -6.07 -29.68
N GLN A 635 -31.80 -7.26 -30.07
CA GLN A 635 -32.49 -8.08 -31.06
C GLN A 635 -33.67 -8.80 -30.40
N LYS A 636 -34.87 -8.66 -30.97
CA LYS A 636 -36.03 -9.45 -30.55
C LYS A 636 -35.84 -10.92 -30.97
N ILE A 637 -35.88 -11.84 -30.02
CA ILE A 637 -35.72 -13.28 -30.25
C ILE A 637 -37.02 -14.07 -30.08
N ALA A 638 -37.98 -13.53 -29.32
CA ALA A 638 -39.33 -14.04 -29.19
C ALA A 638 -40.31 -12.87 -28.96
N GLU A 639 -41.61 -13.14 -28.85
CA GLU A 639 -42.65 -12.11 -28.71
C GLU A 639 -42.34 -11.09 -27.60
N ASN A 640 -41.83 -11.56 -26.46
CA ASN A 640 -41.53 -10.79 -25.27
C ASN A 640 -40.05 -10.84 -24.84
N SER A 641 -39.16 -11.40 -25.66
CA SER A 641 -37.75 -11.65 -25.29
C SER A 641 -36.78 -10.99 -26.27
N TYR A 642 -35.75 -10.37 -25.71
CA TYR A 642 -34.74 -9.58 -26.40
C TYR A 642 -33.34 -9.99 -25.94
N LYS A 643 -32.36 -9.94 -26.85
CA LYS A 643 -30.97 -10.30 -26.59
C LYS A 643 -30.02 -9.27 -27.19
N ALA A 644 -28.92 -9.00 -26.50
CA ALA A 644 -27.78 -8.26 -27.01
C ALA A 644 -26.47 -9.00 -26.73
N ASN A 645 -25.58 -9.01 -27.71
CA ASN A 645 -24.19 -9.44 -27.55
C ASN A 645 -23.34 -8.18 -27.46
N VAL A 646 -22.90 -7.83 -26.26
CA VAL A 646 -22.16 -6.60 -25.98
C VAL A 646 -20.67 -6.92 -25.92
N LEU A 647 -19.89 -6.32 -26.81
CA LEU A 647 -18.43 -6.46 -26.78
C LEU A 647 -17.88 -5.59 -25.64
N VAL A 648 -17.39 -6.24 -24.58
CA VAL A 648 -16.90 -5.54 -23.37
C VAL A 648 -15.38 -5.60 -23.23
N SER A 649 -14.68 -6.25 -24.16
CA SER A 649 -13.21 -6.35 -24.14
C SER A 649 -12.48 -5.02 -24.32
N ASP A 650 -13.14 -4.03 -24.93
CA ASP A 650 -12.57 -2.71 -25.18
C ASP A 650 -12.77 -1.76 -23.98
N LEU A 651 -13.55 -2.19 -22.97
CA LEU A 651 -13.66 -1.45 -21.73
C LEU A 651 -12.35 -1.51 -20.94
N GLU A 652 -12.07 -0.45 -20.19
CA GLU A 652 -10.97 -0.47 -19.22
C GLU A 652 -11.30 -1.38 -18.04
N PRO A 653 -10.29 -1.95 -17.34
CA PRO A 653 -10.55 -2.75 -16.17
C PRO A 653 -11.37 -1.93 -15.16
N GLY A 654 -12.47 -2.49 -14.69
CA GLY A 654 -13.45 -1.75 -13.92
C GLY A 654 -14.70 -2.57 -13.64
N VAL A 655 -15.54 -2.02 -12.75
CA VAL A 655 -16.87 -2.56 -12.51
C VAL A 655 -17.86 -1.73 -13.29
N TYR A 656 -18.73 -2.42 -14.02
CA TYR A 656 -19.72 -1.81 -14.88
C TYR A 656 -21.10 -2.34 -14.50
N LYS A 657 -22.14 -1.61 -14.90
CA LYS A 657 -23.52 -2.03 -14.79
C LYS A 657 -24.15 -2.02 -16.18
N ILE A 658 -24.94 -3.03 -16.51
CA ILE A 658 -25.74 -3.06 -17.74
C ILE A 658 -27.22 -3.04 -17.40
N SER A 659 -27.98 -2.23 -18.12
CA SER A 659 -29.45 -2.19 -18.03
C SER A 659 -30.06 -2.02 -19.42
N ALA A 660 -31.36 -2.31 -19.55
CA ALA A 660 -32.12 -2.01 -20.75
C ALA A 660 -33.20 -0.96 -20.48
N SER A 661 -33.46 -0.12 -21.48
CA SER A 661 -34.56 0.82 -21.53
C SER A 661 -35.56 0.35 -22.59
N ILE A 662 -36.82 0.19 -22.18
CA ILE A 662 -37.95 -0.17 -23.02
C ILE A 662 -38.63 1.14 -23.41
N LEU A 663 -38.65 1.43 -24.71
CA LEU A 663 -39.25 2.62 -25.29
C LEU A 663 -40.55 2.22 -25.98
N ASN A 664 -41.68 2.71 -25.47
CA ASN A 664 -42.99 2.56 -26.09
C ASN A 664 -43.49 3.93 -26.59
N PHE A 665 -43.98 3.98 -27.83
CA PHE A 665 -44.41 5.20 -28.53
C PHE A 665 -45.93 5.33 -28.69
N SER A 666 -46.74 4.39 -28.18
CA SER A 666 -48.19 4.38 -28.45
C SER A 666 -49.00 5.47 -27.73
N ASP A 667 -48.52 5.99 -26.58
CA ASP A 667 -49.24 6.96 -25.72
C ASP A 667 -48.28 8.00 -25.10
N GLY A 668 -47.46 8.64 -25.93
CA GLY A 668 -46.28 9.40 -25.48
C GLY A 668 -45.09 8.49 -25.18
N ILE A 669 -43.88 9.06 -25.05
CA ILE A 669 -42.66 8.28 -24.82
C ILE A 669 -42.64 7.79 -23.36
N LYS A 670 -43.06 6.55 -23.13
CA LYS A 670 -42.86 5.85 -21.85
C LYS A 670 -41.53 5.12 -21.89
N ILE A 671 -40.65 5.45 -20.94
CA ILE A 671 -39.34 4.80 -20.77
C ILE A 671 -39.37 4.01 -19.47
N VAL A 672 -39.28 2.68 -19.57
CA VAL A 672 -39.15 1.80 -18.40
C VAL A 672 -37.76 1.17 -18.43
N LYS A 673 -37.08 1.12 -17.29
CA LYS A 673 -35.73 0.54 -17.17
C LYS A 673 -35.76 -0.81 -16.44
N THR A 674 -34.93 -1.74 -16.90
CA THR A 674 -34.65 -2.98 -16.17
C THR A 674 -33.81 -2.71 -14.95
N HIS A 675 -33.71 -3.71 -14.08
CA HIS A 675 -32.70 -3.69 -13.04
C HIS A 675 -31.31 -3.70 -13.68
N SER A 676 -30.36 -3.04 -13.03
CA SER A 676 -28.99 -2.92 -13.51
C SER A 676 -28.16 -4.08 -12.98
N ILE A 677 -27.56 -4.87 -13.88
CA ILE A 677 -26.78 -6.05 -13.52
C ILE A 677 -25.30 -5.69 -13.55
N PRO A 678 -24.55 -5.92 -12.46
CA PRO A 678 -23.12 -5.64 -12.44
C PRO A 678 -22.33 -6.72 -13.19
N PHE A 679 -21.23 -6.29 -13.82
CA PHE A 679 -20.21 -7.18 -14.36
C PHE A 679 -18.82 -6.53 -14.22
N TYR A 680 -17.79 -7.36 -14.26
CA TYR A 680 -16.40 -7.01 -14.02
C TYR A 680 -15.62 -7.16 -15.32
N VAL A 681 -14.81 -6.15 -15.64
CA VAL A 681 -13.79 -6.25 -16.69
C VAL A 681 -12.44 -6.21 -15.99
N SER A 682 -11.58 -7.18 -16.26
CA SER A 682 -10.28 -7.33 -15.61
C SER A 682 -9.21 -7.73 -16.62
N TYR A 683 -7.94 -7.49 -16.31
CA TYR A 683 -6.88 -8.29 -16.92
C TYR A 683 -6.86 -9.71 -16.31
N PRO A 684 -6.38 -10.72 -17.04
CA PRO A 684 -6.25 -12.07 -16.52
C PRO A 684 -5.09 -12.20 -15.53
N LEU A 685 -5.29 -13.04 -14.52
CA LEU A 685 -4.18 -13.69 -13.81
C LEU A 685 -4.02 -15.09 -14.38
N TYR A 686 -3.00 -15.28 -15.19
CA TYR A 686 -2.70 -16.61 -15.70
C TYR A 686 -2.04 -17.46 -14.62
N VAL A 687 -2.44 -18.71 -14.52
CA VAL A 687 -1.77 -19.71 -13.70
C VAL A 687 -1.33 -20.85 -14.61
N ALA A 688 -0.01 -21.03 -14.69
CA ALA A 688 0.60 -22.11 -15.45
C ALA A 688 1.12 -23.18 -14.51
N TRP A 689 0.88 -24.44 -14.85
CA TRP A 689 1.47 -25.59 -14.17
C TRP A 689 2.40 -26.31 -15.12
N THR A 690 3.66 -26.43 -14.72
CA THR A 690 4.74 -26.88 -15.59
C THR A 690 5.43 -28.11 -15.01
N MET A 691 5.89 -28.99 -15.90
CA MET A 691 6.54 -30.25 -15.55
C MET A 691 7.94 -30.29 -16.14
N ASP A 692 8.95 -30.42 -15.29
CA ASP A 692 10.33 -30.60 -15.72
C ASP A 692 10.65 -32.10 -15.78
N TRP A 693 10.87 -32.60 -16.99
CA TRP A 693 11.20 -34.00 -17.20
C TRP A 693 12.71 -34.19 -17.21
N GLU A 694 13.26 -34.95 -16.28
CA GLU A 694 14.72 -35.08 -16.10
C GLU A 694 15.45 -35.88 -17.20
N GLY A 695 14.73 -36.60 -18.06
CA GLY A 695 15.32 -37.39 -19.16
C GLY A 695 15.64 -38.85 -18.80
N TRP A 696 14.92 -39.41 -17.83
CA TRP A 696 14.86 -40.85 -17.52
C TRP A 696 13.43 -41.26 -17.17
N ASP A 697 13.23 -42.53 -16.81
CA ASP A 697 11.91 -43.15 -16.60
C ASP A 697 11.09 -42.51 -15.47
N VAL A 698 9.77 -42.47 -15.65
CA VAL A 698 8.77 -41.97 -14.69
C VAL A 698 7.78 -43.09 -14.43
N SER A 699 7.42 -43.39 -13.18
CA SER A 699 6.45 -44.45 -12.89
C SER A 699 5.03 -44.14 -13.39
N ASP A 700 4.27 -45.18 -13.73
CA ASP A 700 2.86 -45.04 -14.14
C ASP A 700 1.99 -44.41 -13.05
N ASP A 701 2.26 -44.69 -11.77
CA ASP A 701 1.55 -44.07 -10.65
C ASP A 701 1.69 -42.55 -10.65
N ASN A 702 2.89 -42.03 -10.95
CA ASN A 702 3.11 -40.60 -11.06
C ASN A 702 2.35 -40.01 -12.26
N LEU A 703 2.42 -40.66 -13.43
CA LEU A 703 1.70 -40.22 -14.63
C LEU A 703 0.18 -40.18 -14.41
N ASN A 704 -0.36 -41.24 -13.79
CA ASN A 704 -1.78 -41.35 -13.48
C ASN A 704 -2.24 -40.28 -12.49
N GLU A 705 -1.45 -39.99 -11.46
CA GLU A 705 -1.78 -38.97 -10.47
C GLU A 705 -1.74 -37.56 -11.08
N ILE A 706 -0.75 -37.26 -11.93
CA ILE A 706 -0.66 -35.99 -12.65
C ILE A 706 -1.88 -35.80 -13.53
N ALA A 707 -2.23 -36.81 -14.33
CA ALA A 707 -3.44 -36.77 -15.17
C ALA A 707 -4.71 -36.60 -14.33
N SER A 708 -4.82 -37.30 -13.19
CA SER A 708 -5.95 -37.19 -12.27
C SER A 708 -6.15 -35.77 -11.77
N ILE A 709 -5.09 -35.11 -11.30
CA ILE A 709 -5.13 -33.72 -10.85
C ILE A 709 -5.45 -32.79 -12.01
N ALA A 710 -4.73 -32.89 -13.13
CA ALA A 710 -4.94 -32.03 -14.30
C ALA A 710 -6.40 -32.08 -14.78
N ASN A 711 -6.97 -33.28 -14.85
CA ASN A 711 -8.34 -33.50 -15.29
C ASN A 711 -9.36 -33.00 -14.26
N LYS A 712 -9.12 -33.21 -12.95
CA LYS A 712 -9.99 -32.71 -11.88
C LYS A 712 -10.14 -31.19 -11.95
N TYR A 713 -9.02 -30.47 -12.11
CA TYR A 713 -9.00 -29.01 -12.10
C TYR A 713 -9.11 -28.39 -13.50
N LYS A 714 -9.17 -29.22 -14.55
CA LYS A 714 -9.19 -28.80 -15.97
C LYS A 714 -8.04 -27.84 -16.30
N ILE A 715 -6.87 -28.09 -15.74
CA ILE A 715 -5.66 -27.30 -15.97
C ILE A 715 -4.81 -27.98 -17.06
N PRO A 716 -4.49 -27.29 -18.16
CA PRO A 716 -3.52 -27.79 -19.11
C PRO A 716 -2.11 -27.62 -18.55
N ILE A 717 -1.19 -28.51 -18.94
CA ILE A 717 0.19 -28.56 -18.44
C ILE A 717 1.15 -28.11 -19.55
N THR A 718 2.18 -27.34 -19.19
CA THR A 718 3.38 -27.22 -20.05
C THR A 718 4.40 -28.26 -19.63
N HIS A 719 4.63 -29.27 -20.48
CA HIS A 719 5.65 -30.29 -20.29
C HIS A 719 6.98 -29.81 -20.88
N PHE A 720 7.92 -29.40 -20.05
CA PHE A 720 9.31 -29.19 -20.47
C PHE A 720 9.98 -30.56 -20.57
N PHE A 721 9.94 -31.13 -21.77
CA PHE A 721 10.33 -32.52 -22.03
C PHE A 721 11.81 -32.62 -22.38
N ASN A 722 12.53 -33.58 -21.80
CA ASN A 722 13.97 -33.71 -22.02
C ASN A 722 14.31 -34.78 -23.08
N PRO A 723 14.98 -34.39 -24.19
CA PRO A 723 15.32 -35.30 -25.28
C PRO A 723 16.32 -36.40 -24.90
N ARG A 724 16.98 -36.31 -23.74
CA ARG A 724 17.89 -37.36 -23.25
C ARG A 724 17.23 -38.74 -23.16
N ILE A 725 15.91 -38.80 -23.00
CA ILE A 725 15.15 -40.07 -23.00
C ILE A 725 15.38 -40.92 -24.27
N TYR A 726 15.84 -40.30 -25.37
CA TYR A 726 16.14 -40.96 -26.65
C TYR A 726 17.63 -41.27 -26.87
N VAL A 727 18.50 -40.97 -25.90
CA VAL A 727 19.93 -41.29 -25.94
C VAL A 727 20.09 -42.80 -25.74
N LYS A 728 20.72 -43.49 -26.69
CA LYS A 728 20.81 -44.96 -26.66
C LYS A 728 21.66 -45.50 -25.50
N ASN A 729 22.73 -44.80 -25.15
CA ASN A 729 23.71 -45.24 -24.15
C ASN A 729 23.69 -44.29 -22.94
N GLN A 730 22.61 -44.33 -22.17
CA GLN A 730 22.50 -43.45 -21.00
C GLN A 730 23.47 -43.86 -19.89
N PHE A 731 24.22 -42.90 -19.35
CA PHE A 731 25.13 -43.09 -18.21
C PHE A 731 24.35 -43.02 -16.88
N THR A 732 23.41 -43.94 -16.68
CA THR A 732 22.61 -44.07 -15.45
C THR A 732 22.50 -45.53 -15.01
N ILE A 733 22.23 -45.75 -13.72
CA ILE A 733 22.07 -47.08 -13.12
C ILE A 733 20.85 -47.80 -13.71
N ASN A 734 19.82 -47.06 -14.11
CA ASN A 734 18.60 -47.58 -14.73
C ASN A 734 18.31 -46.83 -16.04
N PRO A 735 18.97 -47.21 -17.15
CA PRO A 735 18.68 -46.61 -18.45
C PRO A 735 17.23 -46.91 -18.86
N ILE A 736 16.58 -45.92 -19.46
CA ILE A 736 15.22 -46.13 -19.97
C ILE A 736 15.26 -47.01 -21.23
N SER A 737 14.36 -48.00 -21.32
CA SER A 737 14.22 -48.79 -22.54
C SER A 737 13.56 -47.96 -23.64
N GLU A 738 13.83 -48.30 -24.91
CA GLU A 738 13.21 -47.63 -26.05
C GLU A 738 11.68 -47.74 -26.02
N GLU A 739 11.15 -48.92 -25.67
CA GLU A 739 9.70 -49.13 -25.50
C GLU A 739 9.12 -48.19 -24.43
N ARG A 740 9.82 -48.04 -23.30
CA ARG A 740 9.38 -47.16 -22.21
C ARG A 740 9.45 -45.69 -22.61
N ALA A 741 10.51 -45.28 -23.31
CA ALA A 741 10.62 -43.93 -23.88
C ALA A 741 9.45 -43.64 -24.84
N GLN A 742 9.09 -44.59 -25.72
CA GLN A 742 7.96 -44.47 -26.62
C GLN A 742 6.60 -44.46 -25.90
N TYR A 743 6.45 -45.21 -24.80
CA TYR A 743 5.26 -45.13 -23.95
C TYR A 743 5.07 -43.72 -23.36
N ILE A 744 6.11 -43.16 -22.75
CA ILE A 744 6.06 -41.81 -22.15
C ILE A 744 5.82 -40.75 -23.24
N THR A 745 6.49 -40.88 -24.39
CA THR A 745 6.30 -40.00 -25.56
C THR A 745 4.83 -39.98 -25.99
N ARG A 746 4.21 -41.16 -26.13
CA ARG A 746 2.78 -41.28 -26.46
C ARG A 746 1.89 -40.65 -25.41
N TRP A 747 2.19 -40.89 -24.12
CA TRP A 747 1.42 -40.29 -23.02
C TRP A 747 1.42 -38.75 -23.09
N VAL A 748 2.58 -38.12 -23.29
CA VAL A 748 2.68 -36.65 -23.41
C VAL A 748 2.03 -36.13 -24.71
N SER A 749 2.19 -36.85 -25.81
CA SER A 749 1.53 -36.52 -27.08
C SER A 749 0.01 -36.58 -26.96
N ASP A 750 -0.52 -37.59 -26.27
CA ASP A 750 -1.95 -37.75 -26.02
C ASP A 750 -2.49 -36.63 -25.14
N ARG A 751 -1.73 -36.24 -24.10
CA ARG A 751 -2.01 -35.07 -23.26
C ARG A 751 -2.13 -33.79 -24.11
N LYS A 752 -1.17 -33.50 -24.98
CA LYS A 752 -1.21 -32.37 -25.90
C LYS A 752 -2.44 -32.40 -26.81
N ARG A 753 -2.73 -33.54 -27.43
CA ARG A 753 -3.85 -33.69 -28.38
C ARG A 753 -5.22 -33.56 -27.72
N LEU A 754 -5.41 -34.18 -26.56
CA LEU A 754 -6.73 -34.33 -25.92
C LEU A 754 -7.03 -33.21 -24.92
N PHE A 755 -6.00 -32.70 -24.24
CA PHE A 755 -6.14 -31.75 -23.14
C PHE A 755 -5.45 -30.41 -23.40
N LEU A 756 -4.88 -30.24 -24.60
CA LEU A 756 -4.27 -29.01 -25.06
C LEU A 756 -3.03 -28.60 -24.25
N ASP A 757 -2.36 -29.59 -23.66
CA ASP A 757 -1.07 -29.42 -23.02
C ASP A 757 -0.01 -28.94 -24.04
N GLU A 758 1.01 -28.25 -23.53
CA GLU A 758 2.14 -27.75 -24.30
C GLU A 758 3.34 -28.68 -24.14
N ILE A 759 4.15 -28.79 -25.19
CA ILE A 759 5.45 -29.46 -25.13
C ILE A 759 6.54 -28.42 -25.35
N GLY A 760 7.25 -28.08 -24.26
CA GLY A 760 8.49 -27.33 -24.26
C GLY A 760 9.70 -28.26 -24.18
N MET A 761 10.89 -27.69 -24.20
CA MET A 761 12.14 -28.43 -24.05
C MET A 761 12.78 -28.19 -22.69
N HIS A 762 13.16 -29.26 -22.00
CA HIS A 762 13.99 -29.20 -20.80
C HIS A 762 15.35 -29.82 -21.07
N ILE A 763 16.45 -29.17 -20.69
CA ILE A 763 17.77 -29.79 -20.87
C ILE A 763 18.63 -29.58 -19.63
N HIS A 764 19.09 -30.72 -19.11
CA HIS A 764 20.26 -30.86 -18.25
C HIS A 764 21.48 -31.26 -19.08
N MET A 765 22.67 -30.79 -18.71
CA MET A 765 23.92 -31.03 -19.45
C MET A 765 24.53 -32.40 -19.13
N TRP A 766 23.76 -33.46 -19.30
CA TRP A 766 24.21 -34.83 -19.08
C TRP A 766 25.34 -35.21 -20.06
N SER A 767 26.39 -35.85 -19.55
CA SER A 767 27.59 -36.13 -20.34
C SER A 767 27.33 -37.04 -21.56
N ASP A 768 26.42 -38.01 -21.43
CA ASP A 768 26.01 -38.91 -22.51
C ASP A 768 25.32 -38.16 -23.66
N MET A 769 24.36 -37.31 -23.32
CA MET A 769 23.62 -36.47 -24.26
C MET A 769 24.56 -35.46 -24.94
N VAL A 770 25.41 -34.77 -24.16
CA VAL A 770 26.36 -33.80 -24.70
C VAL A 770 27.36 -34.47 -25.66
N GLN A 771 27.81 -35.69 -25.36
CA GLN A 771 28.63 -36.50 -26.29
C GLN A 771 27.88 -36.89 -27.56
N GLU A 772 26.61 -37.29 -27.48
CA GLU A 772 25.81 -37.62 -28.66
C GLU A 772 25.63 -36.42 -29.61
N VAL A 773 25.54 -35.20 -29.06
CA VAL A 773 25.52 -33.96 -29.85
C VAL A 773 26.86 -33.69 -30.55
N GLY A 774 27.95 -34.33 -30.13
CA GLY A 774 29.31 -34.06 -30.61
C GLY A 774 29.96 -32.85 -29.92
N VAL A 775 29.50 -32.49 -28.72
CA VAL A 775 30.10 -31.46 -27.86
C VAL A 775 30.88 -32.15 -26.74
N THR A 776 32.00 -31.58 -26.31
CA THR A 776 32.78 -32.14 -25.20
C THR A 776 32.11 -31.86 -23.86
N PRO A 777 31.75 -32.87 -23.05
CA PRO A 777 31.21 -32.66 -21.71
C PRO A 777 32.16 -31.89 -20.81
N ARG A 778 31.60 -31.06 -19.94
CA ARG A 778 32.38 -30.30 -18.95
C ARG A 778 32.31 -31.02 -17.60
N GLN A 779 33.26 -30.72 -16.72
CA GLN A 779 33.41 -31.36 -15.40
C GLN A 779 33.14 -30.38 -14.24
N GLN A 780 32.49 -29.25 -14.53
CA GLN A 780 32.12 -28.26 -13.52
C GLN A 780 30.74 -28.63 -12.97
N TYR A 781 30.70 -29.41 -11.90
CA TYR A 781 29.45 -29.92 -11.36
C TYR A 781 28.66 -28.88 -10.54
N ILE A 782 27.33 -29.00 -10.58
CA ILE A 782 26.42 -28.27 -9.71
C ILE A 782 26.36 -28.97 -8.36
N VAL A 783 26.78 -28.28 -7.31
CA VAL A 783 26.60 -28.73 -5.93
C VAL A 783 25.13 -28.63 -5.51
N GLY A 784 24.57 -29.71 -4.98
CA GLY A 784 23.18 -29.78 -4.49
C GLY A 784 22.17 -30.36 -5.47
N THR A 785 22.60 -30.91 -6.61
CA THR A 785 21.79 -31.71 -7.55
C THR A 785 22.23 -33.18 -7.55
N TYR A 786 21.91 -33.95 -8.60
CA TYR A 786 22.25 -35.37 -8.80
C TYR A 786 23.76 -35.68 -8.94
N GLY A 787 24.65 -34.74 -8.60
CA GLY A 787 26.09 -34.95 -8.52
C GLY A 787 26.84 -35.04 -9.86
N VAL A 788 26.13 -34.99 -10.99
CA VAL A 788 26.73 -35.04 -12.35
C VAL A 788 26.22 -33.94 -13.28
N ASP A 789 25.31 -33.08 -12.81
CA ASP A 789 24.84 -31.93 -13.57
C ASP A 789 25.91 -30.86 -13.72
N VAL A 790 25.91 -30.19 -14.86
CA VAL A 790 26.81 -29.08 -15.17
C VAL A 790 25.98 -27.83 -15.44
N PRO A 791 26.35 -26.63 -14.95
CA PRO A 791 25.63 -25.40 -15.26
C PRO A 791 25.64 -25.14 -16.77
N THR A 792 24.46 -24.99 -17.38
CA THR A 792 24.34 -24.79 -18.84
C THR A 792 25.15 -23.61 -19.36
N TYR A 793 25.27 -22.52 -18.58
CA TYR A 793 26.03 -21.33 -18.97
C TYR A 793 27.54 -21.55 -19.16
N VAL A 794 28.12 -22.71 -18.80
CA VAL A 794 29.56 -22.96 -19.00
C VAL A 794 29.91 -23.34 -20.45
N TYR A 795 28.90 -23.67 -21.26
CA TYR A 795 29.07 -23.97 -22.68
C TYR A 795 29.03 -22.68 -23.50
N THR A 796 29.75 -22.65 -24.62
CA THR A 796 29.73 -21.50 -25.54
C THR A 796 28.37 -21.39 -26.25
N GLU A 797 28.04 -20.20 -26.76
CA GLU A 797 26.79 -19.97 -27.47
C GLU A 797 26.62 -20.93 -28.68
N ASP A 798 27.68 -21.17 -29.45
CA ASP A 798 27.61 -22.08 -30.62
C ASP A 798 27.50 -23.55 -30.22
N GLU A 799 28.14 -23.98 -29.13
CA GLU A 799 27.91 -25.33 -28.57
C GLU A 799 26.46 -25.50 -28.11
N LEU A 800 25.90 -24.47 -27.45
CA LEU A 800 24.52 -24.48 -26.98
C LEU A 800 23.51 -24.50 -28.14
N VAL A 801 23.77 -23.77 -29.23
CA VAL A 801 22.94 -23.84 -30.44
C VAL A 801 22.88 -25.26 -30.98
N LYS A 802 24.03 -25.97 -31.06
CA LYS A 802 24.04 -27.38 -31.49
C LYS A 802 23.22 -28.28 -30.56
N ILE A 803 23.36 -28.10 -29.25
CA ILE A 803 22.61 -28.87 -28.24
C ILE A 803 21.10 -28.61 -28.37
N PHE A 804 20.70 -27.35 -28.54
CA PHE A 804 19.31 -26.96 -28.68
C PHE A 804 18.69 -27.43 -29.99
N GLU A 805 19.40 -27.31 -31.11
CA GLU A 805 18.94 -27.80 -32.41
C GLU A 805 18.81 -29.33 -32.40
N TRP A 806 19.79 -30.04 -31.83
CA TRP A 806 19.70 -31.49 -31.65
C TRP A 806 18.48 -31.87 -30.79
N GLY A 807 18.27 -31.21 -29.65
CA GLY A 807 17.16 -31.51 -28.75
C GLY A 807 15.80 -31.28 -29.43
N ARG A 808 15.66 -30.16 -30.14
CA ARG A 808 14.45 -29.86 -30.94
C ARG A 808 14.23 -30.89 -32.05
N SER A 809 15.29 -31.31 -32.73
CA SER A 809 15.21 -32.35 -33.77
C SER A 809 14.73 -33.68 -33.18
N LYS A 810 15.31 -34.11 -32.05
CA LYS A 810 14.90 -35.35 -31.38
C LYS A 810 13.43 -35.34 -30.97
N LEU A 811 12.93 -34.24 -30.44
CA LEU A 811 11.50 -34.11 -30.10
C LEU A 811 10.61 -34.16 -31.36
N ALA A 812 11.02 -33.50 -32.44
CA ALA A 812 10.29 -33.50 -33.70
C ALA A 812 10.28 -34.89 -34.37
N GLU A 813 11.42 -35.58 -34.42
CA GLU A 813 11.60 -36.94 -34.94
C GLU A 813 10.71 -37.96 -34.20
N ASN A 814 10.47 -37.74 -32.90
CA ASN A 814 9.60 -38.58 -32.07
C ASN A 814 8.13 -38.09 -32.01
N GLY A 815 7.73 -37.19 -32.92
CA GLY A 815 6.32 -36.81 -33.09
C GLY A 815 5.79 -35.80 -32.06
N LEU A 816 6.63 -35.21 -31.21
CA LEU A 816 6.23 -34.21 -30.23
C LEU A 816 6.14 -32.78 -30.82
N GLY A 817 6.68 -32.61 -32.03
CA GLY A 817 6.78 -31.34 -32.75
C GLY A 817 8.00 -30.53 -32.34
N VAL A 818 8.07 -29.29 -32.84
CA VAL A 818 9.19 -28.39 -32.56
C VAL A 818 8.80 -27.46 -31.41
N PRO A 819 9.44 -27.55 -30.24
CA PRO A 819 9.09 -26.70 -29.11
C PRO A 819 9.48 -25.24 -29.35
N ILE A 820 8.67 -24.33 -28.81
CA ILE A 820 8.94 -22.89 -28.78
C ILE A 820 9.29 -22.38 -27.38
N SER A 821 9.09 -23.19 -26.35
CA SER A 821 9.43 -22.91 -24.97
C SER A 821 10.58 -23.77 -24.49
N TYR A 822 11.40 -23.19 -23.63
CA TYR A 822 12.60 -23.79 -23.07
C TYR A 822 12.68 -23.55 -21.56
N ARG A 823 13.25 -24.52 -20.85
CA ARG A 823 13.70 -24.34 -19.47
C ARG A 823 15.03 -25.07 -19.26
N THR A 824 15.99 -24.37 -18.67
CA THR A 824 17.29 -24.91 -18.28
C THR A 824 17.18 -25.78 -17.04
N GLY A 825 17.85 -26.94 -17.10
CA GLY A 825 18.09 -27.82 -15.96
C GLY A 825 18.78 -27.10 -14.80
N ALA A 826 18.30 -27.36 -13.58
CA ALA A 826 18.78 -26.72 -12.35
C ALA A 826 18.82 -25.17 -12.38
N TRP A 827 18.03 -24.53 -13.26
CA TRP A 827 17.92 -23.07 -13.36
C TRP A 827 19.20 -22.32 -13.75
N MET A 828 20.21 -23.01 -14.31
CA MET A 828 21.52 -22.46 -14.66
C MET A 828 21.60 -21.74 -16.02
N SER A 829 20.63 -20.87 -16.33
CA SER A 829 20.70 -20.04 -17.53
C SER A 829 21.63 -18.85 -17.33
N GLY A 830 22.40 -18.53 -18.37
CA GLY A 830 23.19 -17.31 -18.48
C GLY A 830 22.84 -16.54 -19.74
N VAL A 831 23.51 -15.41 -19.96
CA VAL A 831 23.30 -14.56 -21.14
C VAL A 831 23.52 -15.33 -22.45
N ASN A 832 24.59 -16.13 -22.52
CA ASN A 832 24.91 -17.01 -23.65
C ASN A 832 23.83 -18.08 -23.88
N VAL A 833 23.21 -18.58 -22.81
CA VAL A 833 22.14 -19.58 -22.90
C VAL A 833 20.91 -18.99 -23.55
N LEU A 834 20.47 -17.81 -23.12
CA LEU A 834 19.29 -17.15 -23.70
C LEU A 834 19.54 -16.70 -25.15
N LYS A 835 20.75 -16.23 -25.48
CA LYS A 835 21.13 -15.91 -26.86
C LYS A 835 21.11 -17.16 -27.76
N ALA A 836 21.67 -18.27 -27.28
CA ALA A 836 21.61 -19.54 -28.00
C ALA A 836 20.16 -20.01 -28.17
N ALA A 837 19.32 -19.89 -27.14
CA ALA A 837 17.91 -20.28 -27.22
C ALA A 837 17.14 -19.44 -28.25
N GLU A 838 17.37 -18.12 -28.27
CA GLU A 838 16.82 -17.21 -29.28
C GLU A 838 17.28 -17.59 -30.69
N ARG A 839 18.58 -17.85 -30.89
CA ARG A 839 19.16 -18.29 -32.18
C ARG A 839 18.58 -19.63 -32.63
N SER A 840 18.32 -20.54 -31.70
CA SER A 840 17.62 -21.80 -31.92
C SER A 840 16.10 -21.64 -31.94
N ALA A 841 15.58 -20.44 -32.21
CA ALA A 841 14.17 -20.11 -32.44
C ALA A 841 13.18 -20.40 -31.29
N PHE A 842 13.66 -20.52 -30.04
CA PHE A 842 12.80 -20.44 -28.88
C PHE A 842 12.22 -19.03 -28.74
N LYS A 843 10.97 -18.96 -28.27
CA LYS A 843 10.23 -17.72 -28.01
C LYS A 843 10.07 -17.45 -26.52
N ILE A 844 10.09 -18.52 -25.72
CA ILE A 844 9.89 -18.49 -24.27
C ILE A 844 11.08 -19.20 -23.62
N ASP A 845 11.75 -18.50 -22.71
CA ASP A 845 12.50 -19.13 -21.62
C ASP A 845 11.62 -19.08 -20.37
N SER A 846 11.73 -20.09 -19.53
CA SER A 846 11.05 -20.14 -18.24
C SER A 846 12.02 -20.57 -17.15
N SER A 847 13.28 -20.17 -17.26
CA SER A 847 14.33 -20.53 -16.32
C SER A 847 14.52 -19.48 -15.22
N GLY A 848 13.92 -18.30 -15.36
CA GLY A 848 13.93 -17.25 -14.35
C GLY A 848 13.25 -17.69 -13.07
N ARG A 849 13.88 -17.43 -11.92
CA ARG A 849 13.26 -17.68 -10.60
C ARG A 849 13.72 -16.69 -9.54
N THR A 850 13.09 -16.76 -8.37
CA THR A 850 13.54 -16.00 -7.20
C THR A 850 14.95 -16.42 -6.77
N SER A 851 15.72 -15.44 -6.25
CA SER A 851 17.10 -15.65 -5.80
C SER A 851 17.23 -16.78 -4.80
N GLY A 852 18.33 -17.52 -4.86
CA GLY A 852 18.63 -18.55 -3.88
C GLY A 852 19.68 -19.53 -4.35
N ARG A 853 19.55 -20.77 -3.88
CA ARG A 853 20.38 -21.91 -4.26
C ARG A 853 19.52 -22.94 -4.97
N VAL A 854 20.15 -23.80 -5.77
CA VAL A 854 19.45 -24.89 -6.46
C VAL A 854 18.72 -25.78 -5.46
N ASN A 855 19.43 -26.20 -4.41
CA ASN A 855 18.85 -26.87 -3.25
C ASN A 855 18.82 -25.92 -2.05
N PRO A 856 17.64 -25.37 -1.69
CA PRO A 856 17.52 -24.41 -0.59
C PRO A 856 17.72 -25.04 0.79
N THR A 857 17.65 -26.38 0.90
CA THR A 857 17.87 -27.10 2.16
C THR A 857 19.34 -27.41 2.42
N PHE A 858 20.22 -27.21 1.43
CA PHE A 858 21.64 -27.45 1.53
C PHE A 858 22.46 -26.15 1.44
N PRO A 859 23.04 -25.64 2.54
CA PRO A 859 23.72 -24.34 2.57
C PRO A 859 24.87 -24.19 1.57
N ASN A 860 25.53 -25.29 1.20
CA ASN A 860 26.65 -25.31 0.25
C ASN A 860 26.21 -25.54 -1.20
N SER A 861 24.90 -25.61 -1.48
CA SER A 861 24.40 -25.78 -2.85
C SER A 861 24.75 -24.57 -3.73
N THR A 862 24.98 -24.80 -5.01
CA THR A 862 25.33 -23.77 -5.98
C THR A 862 24.25 -22.68 -6.03
N PRO A 863 24.62 -21.39 -5.96
CA PRO A 863 23.69 -20.29 -6.20
C PRO A 863 23.12 -20.35 -7.62
N VAL A 864 21.84 -20.01 -7.77
CA VAL A 864 21.26 -19.80 -9.11
C VAL A 864 21.63 -18.40 -9.62
N PRO A 865 21.78 -18.19 -10.95
CA PRO A 865 22.16 -16.89 -11.52
C PRO A 865 21.02 -15.85 -11.52
N TRP A 866 19.87 -16.21 -10.96
CA TRP A 866 18.65 -15.40 -10.97
C TRP A 866 18.44 -14.61 -9.68
N ASN A 867 17.86 -13.42 -9.77
CA ASN A 867 17.51 -12.59 -8.62
C ASN A 867 16.11 -11.95 -8.70
N LEU A 868 15.18 -12.64 -9.37
CA LEU A 868 13.83 -12.14 -9.61
C LEU A 868 12.97 -12.11 -8.33
N LYS A 869 11.84 -11.40 -8.38
CA LYS A 869 10.85 -11.34 -7.29
C LYS A 869 9.73 -12.33 -7.54
N SER A 870 8.98 -12.68 -6.48
CA SER A 870 7.76 -13.50 -6.65
C SER A 870 6.65 -12.80 -7.44
N THR A 871 6.76 -11.50 -7.64
CA THR A 871 5.83 -10.70 -8.43
C THR A 871 6.38 -10.32 -9.80
N THR A 872 7.56 -10.84 -10.19
CA THR A 872 8.14 -10.51 -11.49
C THR A 872 7.26 -11.08 -12.60
N ARG A 873 6.82 -10.20 -13.50
CA ARG A 873 5.98 -10.51 -14.66
C ARG A 873 6.82 -11.01 -15.85
N PRO A 874 6.21 -11.61 -16.88
CA PRO A 874 6.91 -11.91 -18.12
C PRO A 874 7.60 -10.67 -18.71
N TYR A 875 8.84 -10.82 -19.15
CA TYR A 875 9.66 -9.71 -19.65
C TYR A 875 10.60 -10.16 -20.77
N ARG A 876 11.19 -9.19 -21.47
CA ARG A 876 12.30 -9.44 -22.39
C ARG A 876 13.62 -9.13 -21.68
N PRO A 877 14.52 -10.10 -21.47
CA PRO A 877 15.80 -9.85 -20.81
C PRO A 877 16.71 -8.92 -21.60
N ASN A 878 17.58 -8.20 -20.90
CA ASN A 878 18.66 -7.44 -21.52
C ASN A 878 19.71 -8.38 -22.12
N LYS A 879 20.37 -7.95 -23.20
CA LYS A 879 21.45 -8.70 -23.88
C LYS A 879 22.71 -8.94 -23.03
N ASP A 880 22.85 -8.23 -21.91
CA ASP A 880 24.03 -8.26 -21.04
C ASP A 880 23.73 -8.76 -19.61
N ASP A 881 22.45 -8.78 -19.20
CA ASP A 881 22.04 -9.19 -17.85
C ASP A 881 20.64 -9.80 -17.91
N ILE A 882 20.57 -11.11 -17.65
CA ILE A 882 19.31 -11.86 -17.72
C ILE A 882 18.27 -11.39 -16.71
N ASN A 883 18.67 -10.67 -15.65
CA ASN A 883 17.79 -10.22 -14.57
C ASN A 883 17.24 -8.80 -14.76
N LYS A 884 17.53 -8.15 -15.89
CA LYS A 884 17.17 -6.75 -16.14
C LYS A 884 16.35 -6.56 -17.41
N TRP A 885 15.55 -5.50 -17.38
CA TRP A 885 14.68 -5.02 -18.46
C TRP A 885 14.64 -3.48 -18.49
N ASP A 886 15.69 -2.83 -18.04
CA ASP A 886 15.80 -1.36 -17.96
C ASP A 886 16.29 -0.72 -19.27
N LYS A 887 16.79 -1.52 -20.23
CA LYS A 887 17.28 -1.02 -21.54
C LYS A 887 16.13 -0.78 -22.53
N PRO A 888 16.31 0.03 -23.59
CA PRO A 888 15.35 0.13 -24.68
C PRO A 888 15.09 -1.24 -25.34
N LEU A 889 13.89 -1.47 -25.89
CA LEU A 889 13.51 -2.75 -26.51
C LEU A 889 14.49 -3.24 -27.61
N SER A 890 15.14 -2.33 -28.33
CA SER A 890 16.17 -2.65 -29.36
C SER A 890 17.43 -3.32 -28.80
N GLU A 891 17.72 -3.09 -27.52
CA GLU A 891 18.87 -3.64 -26.79
C GLU A 891 18.52 -4.90 -25.99
N ARG A 892 17.26 -5.36 -26.06
CA ARG A 892 16.80 -6.58 -25.39
C ARG A 892 16.81 -7.78 -26.32
N MET A 893 16.86 -8.97 -25.74
CA MET A 893 16.73 -10.23 -26.48
C MET A 893 15.30 -10.36 -27.03
N ASN A 894 15.11 -11.10 -28.13
CA ASN A 894 13.77 -11.37 -28.70
C ASN A 894 13.13 -12.67 -28.16
N ILE A 895 13.71 -13.23 -27.11
CA ILE A 895 13.11 -14.27 -26.27
C ILE A 895 12.42 -13.63 -25.07
N TRP A 896 11.30 -14.21 -24.63
CA TRP A 896 10.59 -13.79 -23.43
C TRP A 896 10.93 -14.69 -22.27
N GLU A 897 11.26 -14.11 -21.13
CA GLU A 897 11.36 -14.81 -19.87
C GLU A 897 10.00 -14.86 -19.19
N PHE A 898 9.52 -16.06 -18.87
CA PHE A 898 8.32 -16.36 -18.09
C PHE A 898 8.72 -16.97 -16.75
N PRO A 899 8.94 -16.15 -15.71
CA PRO A 899 9.57 -16.59 -14.48
C PRO A 899 8.77 -17.68 -13.76
N ASN A 900 9.44 -18.66 -13.16
CA ASN A 900 8.89 -19.52 -12.12
C ASN A 900 8.75 -18.76 -10.79
N ASN A 901 7.80 -17.83 -10.76
CA ASN A 901 7.49 -16.99 -9.61
C ASN A 901 6.49 -17.65 -8.63
N GLY A 902 5.82 -18.72 -9.04
CA GLY A 902 4.98 -19.59 -8.21
C GLY A 902 5.76 -20.58 -7.33
N ALA A 903 7.05 -20.75 -7.63
CA ALA A 903 7.97 -21.68 -6.98
C ALA A 903 7.75 -23.16 -7.34
N ASP A 904 8.72 -23.97 -6.93
CA ASP A 904 8.78 -25.42 -7.18
C ASP A 904 8.13 -26.20 -6.03
N SER A 905 7.16 -27.06 -6.36
CA SER A 905 6.43 -27.87 -5.39
C SER A 905 7.29 -28.96 -4.73
N TYR A 906 8.46 -29.31 -5.29
CA TYR A 906 9.38 -30.25 -4.67
C TYR A 906 9.94 -29.68 -3.37
N TRP A 907 10.56 -28.50 -3.45
CA TRP A 907 11.23 -27.86 -2.32
C TRP A 907 10.31 -27.08 -1.38
N PHE A 908 9.21 -26.53 -1.88
CA PHE A 908 8.36 -25.62 -1.12
C PHE A 908 7.09 -26.30 -0.59
N SER A 909 6.51 -25.78 0.49
CA SER A 909 5.24 -26.26 1.03
C SER A 909 4.05 -25.65 0.28
N ALA A 910 2.87 -26.25 0.41
CA ALA A 910 1.64 -25.73 -0.18
C ALA A 910 1.34 -24.28 0.25
N GLU A 911 1.65 -23.92 1.50
CA GLU A 911 1.45 -22.59 2.05
C GLU A 911 2.35 -21.57 1.36
N VAL A 912 3.59 -21.94 1.03
CA VAL A 912 4.47 -21.08 0.25
C VAL A 912 3.92 -20.89 -1.16
N LEU A 913 3.47 -21.96 -1.83
CA LEU A 913 2.86 -21.87 -3.15
C LEU A 913 1.62 -20.94 -3.14
N ILE A 914 0.74 -21.09 -2.14
CA ILE A 914 -0.42 -20.21 -1.93
C ILE A 914 0.02 -18.77 -1.65
N SER A 915 1.10 -18.56 -0.89
CA SER A 915 1.64 -17.22 -0.67
C SER A 915 2.12 -16.59 -1.98
N ARG A 916 2.78 -17.35 -2.86
CA ARG A 916 3.22 -16.86 -4.18
C ARG A 916 2.04 -16.49 -5.09
N PHE A 917 0.95 -17.26 -5.03
CA PHE A 917 -0.30 -16.85 -5.67
C PHE A 917 -0.79 -15.50 -5.13
N ASN A 918 -0.84 -15.35 -3.81
CA ASN A 918 -1.33 -14.14 -3.15
C ASN A 918 -0.46 -12.91 -3.42
N ASP A 919 0.86 -13.08 -3.54
CA ASP A 919 1.78 -12.01 -3.93
C ASP A 919 1.39 -11.40 -5.29
N ASN A 920 0.90 -12.24 -6.21
CA ASN A 920 0.48 -11.86 -7.56
C ASN A 920 -1.00 -11.48 -7.66
N TYR A 921 -1.79 -11.77 -6.63
CA TYR A 921 -3.19 -11.39 -6.50
C TYR A 921 -3.52 -10.84 -5.11
N PRO A 922 -2.93 -9.70 -4.73
CA PRO A 922 -2.98 -9.22 -3.34
C PRO A 922 -4.40 -8.90 -2.87
N ARG A 923 -5.29 -8.53 -3.82
CA ARG A 923 -6.70 -8.24 -3.57
C ARG A 923 -7.59 -9.31 -4.20
N LYS A 924 -7.65 -10.45 -3.53
CA LYS A 924 -8.42 -11.63 -3.96
C LYS A 924 -9.89 -11.29 -4.23
N GLY A 925 -10.37 -11.67 -5.41
CA GLY A 925 -11.74 -11.36 -5.87
C GLY A 925 -11.92 -9.95 -6.41
N GLU A 926 -10.86 -9.13 -6.51
CA GLU A 926 -10.91 -7.80 -7.13
C GLU A 926 -10.39 -7.80 -8.57
N ILE A 927 -10.65 -6.70 -9.27
CA ILE A 927 -10.18 -6.48 -10.64
C ILE A 927 -8.66 -6.30 -10.68
N LEU A 928 -8.02 -6.94 -11.66
CA LEU A 928 -6.64 -6.68 -12.03
C LEU A 928 -6.58 -5.62 -13.12
N TYR A 929 -5.79 -4.59 -12.86
CA TYR A 929 -5.57 -3.47 -13.78
C TYR A 929 -4.41 -3.71 -14.75
N VAL A 930 -3.65 -4.79 -14.55
CA VAL A 930 -2.57 -5.25 -15.43
C VAL A 930 -2.57 -6.77 -15.48
N PRO A 931 -2.17 -7.40 -16.60
CA PRO A 931 -2.06 -8.85 -16.66
C PRO A 931 -0.87 -9.33 -15.85
N ASN A 932 -1.00 -10.53 -15.32
CA ASN A 932 0.04 -11.17 -14.53
C ASN A 932 0.03 -12.69 -14.74
N VAL A 933 1.13 -13.35 -14.42
CA VAL A 933 1.32 -14.80 -14.57
C VAL A 933 1.89 -15.35 -13.27
N VAL A 934 1.33 -16.45 -12.77
CA VAL A 934 1.94 -17.27 -11.73
C VAL A 934 2.28 -18.63 -12.32
N ASN A 935 3.56 -18.93 -12.38
CA ASN A 935 4.06 -20.16 -12.99
C ASN A 935 4.58 -21.08 -11.89
N TYR A 936 4.00 -22.28 -11.77
CA TYR A 936 4.40 -23.30 -10.82
C TYR A 936 5.14 -24.42 -11.52
N LEU A 937 6.10 -24.99 -10.80
CA LEU A 937 6.87 -26.13 -11.28
C LEU A 937 6.61 -27.36 -10.41
N SER A 938 6.47 -28.50 -11.06
CA SER A 938 6.53 -29.84 -10.45
C SER A 938 7.42 -30.75 -11.29
N HIS A 939 7.72 -31.95 -10.78
CA HIS A 939 8.48 -32.95 -11.53
C HIS A 939 7.70 -34.27 -11.56
N PRO A 940 7.64 -34.95 -12.72
CA PRO A 940 6.87 -36.17 -12.83
C PRO A 940 7.53 -37.35 -12.10
N HIS A 941 8.86 -37.35 -11.96
CA HIS A 941 9.65 -38.46 -11.43
C HIS A 941 9.35 -38.82 -9.97
N TRP A 942 8.87 -37.88 -9.17
CA TRP A 942 8.63 -38.09 -7.73
C TRP A 942 7.32 -37.44 -7.26
N PHE A 943 6.40 -37.27 -8.20
CA PHE A 943 5.18 -36.49 -8.02
C PHE A 943 4.30 -37.00 -6.86
N VAL A 944 4.05 -38.30 -6.79
CA VAL A 944 3.21 -38.93 -5.75
C VAL A 944 3.81 -38.72 -4.35
N SER A 945 5.15 -38.79 -4.25
CA SER A 945 5.87 -38.72 -2.99
C SER A 945 5.97 -37.30 -2.42
N TYR A 946 6.15 -36.28 -3.27
CA TYR A 946 6.44 -34.92 -2.80
C TYR A 946 5.39 -33.88 -3.19
N ASP A 947 4.87 -33.93 -4.41
CA ASP A 947 4.12 -32.81 -5.00
C ASP A 947 2.60 -32.94 -4.83
N ARG A 948 2.08 -34.17 -4.93
CA ARG A 948 0.63 -34.49 -5.01
C ARG A 948 -0.25 -33.69 -4.06
N TRP A 949 0.01 -33.77 -2.77
CA TRP A 949 -0.87 -33.14 -1.76
C TRP A 949 -0.75 -31.62 -1.76
N LYS A 950 0.43 -31.10 -2.11
CA LYS A 950 0.70 -29.65 -2.18
C LYS A 950 -0.05 -29.03 -3.36
N ILE A 951 0.03 -29.68 -4.52
CA ILE A 951 -0.65 -29.23 -5.73
C ILE A 951 -2.17 -29.32 -5.61
N ARG A 952 -2.72 -30.41 -5.03
CA ARG A 952 -4.16 -30.51 -4.74
C ARG A 952 -4.63 -29.35 -3.86
N LYS A 953 -3.94 -29.11 -2.75
CA LYS A 953 -4.25 -28.01 -1.83
C LYS A 953 -4.15 -26.63 -2.51
N LEU A 954 -3.15 -26.43 -3.35
CA LEU A 954 -2.98 -25.20 -4.13
C LEU A 954 -4.14 -24.98 -5.11
N PHE A 955 -4.52 -25.98 -5.90
CA PHE A 955 -5.59 -25.81 -6.90
C PHE A 955 -6.99 -25.80 -6.29
N ASP A 956 -7.21 -26.46 -5.14
CA ASP A 956 -8.44 -26.24 -4.35
C ASP A 956 -8.54 -24.79 -3.87
N TYR A 957 -7.41 -24.15 -3.53
CA TYR A 957 -7.37 -22.74 -3.16
C TYR A 957 -7.64 -21.82 -4.35
N ILE A 958 -6.90 -21.99 -5.46
CA ILE A 958 -7.03 -21.16 -6.66
C ILE A 958 -8.41 -21.32 -7.32
N GLY A 959 -9.03 -22.50 -7.20
CA GLY A 959 -10.37 -22.81 -7.70
C GLY A 959 -11.45 -21.79 -7.32
N GLN A 960 -11.27 -21.09 -6.19
CA GLN A 960 -12.19 -20.07 -5.68
C GLN A 960 -12.19 -18.77 -6.50
N PHE A 961 -11.31 -18.62 -7.48
CA PHE A 961 -11.13 -17.38 -8.25
C PHE A 961 -11.17 -17.61 -9.78
N LEU A 962 -11.57 -18.80 -10.21
CA LEU A 962 -11.51 -19.19 -11.63
C LEU A 962 -12.54 -18.44 -12.48
N LEU A 963 -12.07 -18.00 -13.64
CA LEU A 963 -12.92 -17.42 -14.67
C LEU A 963 -13.88 -18.46 -15.27
N SER A 964 -13.51 -19.73 -15.37
CA SER A 964 -14.41 -20.77 -15.90
C SER A 964 -15.68 -20.93 -15.06
N GLU A 965 -15.54 -20.72 -13.74
CA GLU A 965 -16.62 -20.80 -12.76
C GLU A 965 -17.25 -19.43 -12.46
N ASP A 966 -16.83 -18.39 -13.19
CA ASP A 966 -17.29 -17.01 -13.02
C ASP A 966 -17.05 -16.43 -11.61
N LEU A 967 -15.97 -16.86 -10.96
CA LEU A 967 -15.61 -16.47 -9.59
C LEU A 967 -14.52 -15.39 -9.53
N GLY A 968 -13.77 -15.17 -10.62
CA GLY A 968 -12.68 -14.21 -10.67
C GLY A 968 -11.95 -14.16 -12.01
N PRO A 969 -10.85 -13.40 -12.10
CA PRO A 969 -10.08 -13.21 -13.33
C PRO A 969 -9.02 -14.29 -13.56
N VAL A 970 -8.98 -15.38 -12.78
CA VAL A 970 -7.92 -16.39 -12.86
C VAL A 970 -8.18 -17.36 -14.01
N VAL A 971 -7.15 -17.62 -14.81
CA VAL A 971 -7.22 -18.51 -15.96
C VAL A 971 -6.08 -19.52 -15.91
N TYR A 972 -6.42 -20.81 -15.96
CA TYR A 972 -5.44 -21.87 -16.19
C TYR A 972 -5.08 -21.96 -17.68
N GLU A 973 -3.80 -21.82 -18.00
CA GLU A 973 -3.29 -21.93 -19.38
C GLU A 973 -1.84 -22.41 -19.42
N THR A 974 -1.41 -22.84 -20.61
CA THR A 974 -0.01 -23.16 -20.92
C THR A 974 0.79 -21.91 -21.25
N LEU A 975 2.12 -21.95 -21.09
CA LEU A 975 2.99 -20.81 -21.39
C LEU A 975 2.93 -20.37 -22.86
N GLU A 976 2.85 -21.30 -23.82
CA GLU A 976 2.68 -21.01 -25.25
C GLU A 976 1.43 -20.14 -25.50
N ARG A 977 0.32 -20.47 -24.83
CA ARG A 977 -0.94 -19.76 -24.99
C ARG A 977 -0.92 -18.40 -24.32
N ILE A 978 -0.35 -18.34 -23.12
CA ILE A 978 -0.15 -17.06 -22.44
C ILE A 978 0.72 -16.16 -23.30
N TYR A 979 1.83 -16.67 -23.86
CA TYR A 979 2.66 -15.93 -24.81
C TYR A 979 1.87 -15.46 -26.03
N ALA A 980 1.00 -16.29 -26.62
CA ALA A 980 0.18 -15.88 -27.76
C ALA A 980 -0.77 -14.71 -27.41
N ASP A 981 -1.37 -14.75 -26.22
CA ASP A 981 -2.32 -13.73 -25.73
C ASP A 981 -1.68 -12.50 -25.09
N TRP A 982 -0.40 -12.57 -24.71
CA TRP A 982 0.30 -11.51 -24.01
C TRP A 982 0.37 -10.23 -24.85
N GLU A 983 -0.01 -9.08 -24.27
CA GLU A 983 0.12 -7.76 -24.90
C GLU A 983 1.59 -7.29 -24.87
N LYS A 984 2.41 -7.92 -25.72
CA LYS A 984 3.87 -7.77 -25.80
C LYS A 984 4.34 -6.33 -25.99
N ASP A 985 3.52 -5.49 -26.62
CA ASP A 985 3.86 -4.07 -26.86
C ASP A 985 3.57 -3.18 -25.64
N LYS A 986 2.77 -3.66 -24.68
CA LYS A 986 2.41 -2.92 -23.46
C LYS A 986 3.12 -3.44 -22.22
N PHE A 987 3.26 -4.75 -22.08
CA PHE A 987 3.78 -5.39 -20.88
C PHE A 987 5.05 -6.17 -21.19
N TYR A 988 6.17 -5.46 -21.38
CA TYR A 988 7.46 -6.07 -21.73
C TYR A 988 8.53 -5.93 -20.63
N ASN A 989 8.15 -5.36 -19.49
CA ASN A 989 8.97 -5.18 -18.31
C ASN A 989 8.52 -6.14 -17.20
N GLY A 990 9.47 -6.56 -16.35
CA GLY A 990 9.22 -7.52 -15.27
C GLY A 990 8.58 -6.92 -14.02
N ASP A 991 8.43 -5.59 -13.97
CA ASP A 991 7.66 -4.87 -12.94
C ASP A 991 6.23 -4.68 -13.39
#